data_AF-A0A8I1LDH0-F1
#
_entry.id   AF-A0A8I1LDH0-F1
#
_cell.length_a   1.000
_cell.length_b   1.000
_cell.length_c   1.000
_cell.angle_alpha   90.00
_cell.angle_beta   90.00
_cell.angle_gamma   90.00
#
_symmetry.space_group_name_H-M   'P 1'
#
loop_
_entity.id
_entity.type
_entity.pdbx_description
1 polymer ?
#
loop_
_entity_poly.entity_id
_entity_poly.type
_entity_poly.pdbx_seq_one_letter_code
_entity_poly.pdbx_strand_id
1 'polypeptide(L)'
;MRIFLIVSLLFLPGAIFGSDYPLAFVDSSDTEIIIDSRPKRVVSLVPSITEMLLAIGAEDTIVGRTYHSVLPHQVAAKPVVGGFFRPDLRRAAAFEPDLVFYSTIQQQVGHAFADDVTLINLSADSIAESFEHIRLLGRIFDRQAQAEALIAEQQRLLDLIEAKTDPVPAAQRPRVVRLMGRDSVMAPGDDSFQNEYIRRAGGIPPTFGLNGSVGEVDLADWQAFNPQVIYGCGGDRDLLSVLEQPGWKDVEAVRNQRIIFFPCDLTCRVATHTGHFVAWLAARLHKERFSDVSLQLYADRVVSREFFELPYEYVESARLVESDIRDFRNKSVLLELDRPMTVLSTLEGWRDNIRFVGNHYFPPPAWGLGHRQGLDGLRNRTLAALGLPPSETALLFTGADMDNLAIVSHSYRDMEITALVTAGVRGNAVRMAIDEGLYYELGDGSGDNQSGTINIMIVTNTTLSPRAMSRALISATEAKTAALQDLDIRSSASGMVNPATGTGTDNILVVQGSGPAIDATGGHTRMGELIGRAVYDGVHEAVLKQNCLIARRPVFQRLGERGISLREIDGQCGSDSTGQAGLEHLLLEPRYESFINSALVISDAHERGLVGDLSSFTDWCQGIADEIAGEPVVFAPIDDDTLPETIRLALGALTSGLCAHTAISR
;
A
#
# COMPACT_ATOMS: atom_id res chain seq x y z
N MET A 1 46.07 -27.49 -40.38
CA MET A 1 46.59 -26.10 -40.46
C MET A 1 45.52 -25.20 -41.04
N ARG A 2 44.63 -24.67 -40.19
CA ARG A 2 43.63 -23.65 -40.52
C ARG A 2 43.55 -22.72 -39.32
N ILE A 3 43.92 -21.46 -39.56
CA ILE A 3 43.98 -20.37 -38.58
C ILE A 3 42.55 -19.87 -38.35
N PHE A 4 42.11 -19.87 -37.08
CA PHE A 4 40.89 -19.19 -36.65
C PHE A 4 41.23 -17.74 -36.31
N LEU A 5 40.56 -16.80 -36.99
CA LEU A 5 40.64 -15.37 -36.72
C LEU A 5 39.68 -15.05 -35.56
N ILE A 6 40.22 -14.65 -34.41
CA ILE A 6 39.44 -14.12 -33.29
C ILE A 6 39.21 -12.63 -33.55
N VAL A 7 37.95 -12.24 -33.78
CA VAL A 7 37.53 -10.84 -33.79
C VAL A 7 37.12 -10.47 -32.37
N SER A 8 37.98 -9.75 -31.66
CA SER A 8 37.67 -9.14 -30.37
C SER A 8 36.78 -7.92 -30.59
N LEU A 9 35.50 -8.01 -30.19
CA LEU A 9 34.64 -6.83 -30.04
C LEU A 9 35.15 -6.01 -28.85
N LEU A 10 35.66 -4.81 -29.14
CA LEU A 10 35.95 -3.77 -28.16
C LEU A 10 34.63 -3.31 -27.52
N PHE A 11 34.45 -3.61 -26.23
CA PHE A 11 33.48 -2.92 -25.39
C PHE A 11 33.84 -1.43 -25.34
N LEU A 12 33.01 -0.59 -25.94
CA LEU A 12 33.00 0.85 -25.65
C LEU A 12 32.51 1.05 -24.21
N PRO A 13 33.23 1.79 -23.34
CA PRO A 13 32.71 2.13 -22.03
C PRO A 13 31.50 3.06 -22.24
N GLY A 14 30.37 2.69 -21.64
CA GLY A 14 29.21 3.56 -21.56
C GLY A 14 29.61 4.89 -20.91
N ALA A 15 29.16 6.00 -21.50
CA ALA A 15 29.32 7.31 -20.91
C ALA A 15 28.68 7.31 -19.52
N ILE A 16 29.51 7.51 -18.49
CA ILE A 16 29.05 7.79 -17.13
C ILE A 16 28.47 9.21 -17.19
N PHE A 17 27.15 9.33 -17.26
CA PHE A 17 26.47 10.60 -16.99
C PHE A 17 26.51 10.84 -15.48
N GLY A 18 27.63 11.38 -14.98
CA GLY A 18 27.65 11.97 -13.63
C GLY A 18 26.90 13.30 -13.66
N SER A 19 26.19 13.67 -12.59
CA SER A 19 25.78 15.06 -12.45
C SER A 19 27.01 15.97 -12.33
N ASP A 20 27.02 17.08 -13.06
CA ASP A 20 28.04 18.13 -12.89
C ASP A 20 27.69 18.92 -11.62
N TYR A 21 28.26 18.54 -10.48
CA TYR A 21 28.31 19.40 -9.31
C TYR A 21 29.35 20.52 -9.52
N PRO A 22 29.16 21.73 -8.97
CA PRO A 22 28.04 22.15 -8.11
C PRO A 22 26.73 22.31 -8.87
N LEU A 23 25.64 21.88 -8.25
CA LEU A 23 24.27 21.95 -8.77
C LEU A 23 23.56 23.16 -8.17
N ALA A 24 23.23 24.16 -8.99
CA ALA A 24 22.46 25.34 -8.57
C ALA A 24 21.02 25.29 -9.11
N PHE A 25 20.05 25.65 -8.27
CA PHE A 25 18.63 25.79 -8.62
C PHE A 25 17.90 26.69 -7.61
N VAL A 26 16.67 27.07 -7.92
CA VAL A 26 15.78 27.80 -7.01
C VAL A 26 14.71 26.84 -6.52
N ASP A 27 14.49 26.78 -5.21
CA ASP A 27 13.47 25.92 -4.60
C ASP A 27 12.08 26.59 -4.61
N SER A 28 11.05 25.90 -4.10
CA SER A 28 9.67 26.42 -4.08
C SER A 28 9.46 27.56 -3.06
N SER A 29 10.50 27.97 -2.32
CA SER A 29 10.50 29.14 -1.44
C SER A 29 11.32 30.30 -2.02
N ASP A 30 11.57 30.30 -3.34
CA ASP A 30 12.39 31.30 -4.04
C ASP A 30 13.81 31.43 -3.48
N THR A 31 14.33 30.38 -2.85
CA THR A 31 15.68 30.36 -2.28
C THR A 31 16.65 29.75 -3.28
N GLU A 32 17.79 30.42 -3.52
CA GLU A 32 18.88 29.88 -4.33
C GLU A 32 19.63 28.80 -3.53
N ILE A 33 19.60 27.57 -4.03
CA ILE A 33 20.26 26.42 -3.42
C ILE A 33 21.44 26.00 -4.29
N ILE A 34 22.58 25.76 -3.64
CA ILE A 34 23.79 25.24 -4.27
C ILE A 34 24.17 23.94 -3.55
N ILE A 35 24.24 22.83 -4.30
CA ILE A 35 24.67 21.53 -3.80
C ILE A 35 26.03 21.20 -4.41
N ASP A 36 27.08 21.11 -3.58
CA ASP A 36 28.45 20.89 -4.05
C ASP A 36 28.79 19.41 -4.32
N SER A 37 28.02 18.48 -3.77
CA SER A 37 28.19 17.03 -4.00
C SER A 37 26.94 16.26 -3.62
N ARG A 38 26.83 14.99 -4.05
CA ARG A 38 25.72 14.10 -3.73
C ARG A 38 25.47 14.04 -2.21
N PRO A 39 24.30 14.47 -1.71
CA PRO A 39 23.96 14.39 -0.30
C PRO A 39 24.00 12.95 0.20
N LYS A 40 24.48 12.75 1.44
CA LYS A 40 24.70 11.42 2.03
C LYS A 40 23.79 11.14 3.22
N ARG A 41 23.27 12.18 3.88
CA ARG A 41 22.49 12.07 5.11
C ARG A 41 21.27 12.97 5.04
N VAL A 42 20.20 12.43 4.47
CA VAL A 42 18.96 13.16 4.20
C VAL A 42 17.93 12.88 5.29
N VAL A 43 17.39 13.94 5.88
CA VAL A 43 16.12 13.87 6.61
C VAL A 43 15.02 14.37 5.70
N SER A 44 14.01 13.53 5.44
CA SER A 44 12.83 13.94 4.68
C SER A 44 11.64 14.12 5.61
N LEU A 45 11.23 15.38 5.80
CA LEU A 45 10.05 15.73 6.58
C LEU A 45 8.78 15.79 5.71
N VAL A 46 8.87 15.47 4.41
CA VAL A 46 7.78 15.57 3.44
C VAL A 46 7.51 14.20 2.80
N PRO A 47 6.34 13.58 3.00
CA PRO A 47 6.07 12.23 2.50
C PRO A 47 6.18 12.06 0.99
N SER A 48 5.72 13.02 0.18
CA SER A 48 5.85 12.95 -1.29
C SER A 48 7.31 12.92 -1.74
N ILE A 49 8.18 13.71 -1.10
CA ILE A 49 9.62 13.70 -1.40
C ILE A 49 10.26 12.39 -0.96
N THR A 50 9.88 11.86 0.21
CA THR A 50 10.33 10.53 0.63
C THR A 50 9.98 9.47 -0.41
N GLU A 51 8.75 9.47 -0.92
CA GLU A 51 8.29 8.54 -1.96
C GLU A 51 9.10 8.66 -3.26
N MET A 52 9.34 9.91 -3.71
CA MET A 52 10.16 10.17 -4.90
C MET A 52 11.60 9.67 -4.75
N LEU A 53 12.26 9.93 -3.61
CA LEU A 53 13.63 9.49 -3.33
C LEU A 53 13.75 7.95 -3.41
N LEU A 54 12.74 7.25 -2.93
CA LEU A 54 12.73 5.79 -2.94
C LEU A 54 12.49 5.25 -4.35
N ALA A 55 11.54 5.84 -5.09
CA ALA A 55 11.25 5.39 -6.45
C ALA A 55 12.44 5.58 -7.41
N ILE A 56 13.30 6.58 -7.18
CA ILE A 56 14.52 6.79 -7.99
C ILE A 56 15.74 6.00 -7.48
N GLY A 57 15.62 5.23 -6.39
CA GLY A 57 16.72 4.44 -5.83
C GLY A 57 17.76 5.24 -5.04
N ALA A 58 17.30 6.23 -4.26
CA ALA A 58 18.10 7.05 -3.34
C ALA A 58 17.78 6.75 -1.85
N GLU A 59 17.28 5.55 -1.55
CA GLU A 59 16.94 5.10 -0.20
C GLU A 59 18.14 5.00 0.75
N ASP A 60 19.35 4.88 0.19
CA ASP A 60 20.61 4.76 0.92
C ASP A 60 20.93 6.03 1.70
N THR A 61 20.46 7.20 1.23
CA THR A 61 20.76 8.50 1.81
C THR A 61 19.84 8.88 2.97
N ILE A 62 18.65 8.28 3.06
CA ILE A 62 17.63 8.64 4.06
C ILE A 62 18.04 8.13 5.44
N VAL A 63 18.23 9.07 6.38
CA VAL A 63 18.56 8.80 7.80
C VAL A 63 17.39 9.10 8.75
N GLY A 64 16.37 9.85 8.30
CA GLY A 64 15.17 10.12 9.07
C GLY A 64 13.97 10.46 8.20
N ARG A 65 12.78 10.03 8.62
CA ARG A 65 11.51 10.27 7.91
C ARG A 65 10.35 10.53 8.85
N THR A 66 9.24 11.04 8.32
CA THR A 66 7.99 11.11 9.08
C THR A 66 7.31 9.74 9.19
N TYR A 67 6.47 9.55 10.22
CA TYR A 67 5.68 8.32 10.35
C TYR A 67 4.63 8.14 9.25
N HIS A 68 4.34 9.19 8.46
CA HIS A 68 3.45 9.13 7.30
C HIS A 68 4.11 8.57 6.02
N SER A 69 5.45 8.41 6.02
CA SER A 69 6.21 7.93 4.87
C SER A 69 6.44 6.42 5.02
N VAL A 70 5.50 5.59 4.58
CA VAL A 70 5.45 4.14 4.89
C VAL A 70 5.73 3.22 3.70
N LEU A 71 5.93 3.76 2.50
CA LEU A 71 6.15 3.00 1.26
C LEU A 71 7.35 3.57 0.48
N PRO A 72 8.08 2.78 -0.31
CA PRO A 72 8.15 1.30 -0.37
C PRO A 72 8.90 0.65 0.83
N HIS A 73 9.00 -0.69 0.82
CA HIS A 73 9.37 -1.49 2.00
C HIS A 73 10.76 -1.20 2.55
N GLN A 74 11.65 -0.67 1.71
CA GLN A 74 13.00 -0.23 2.05
C GLN A 74 13.02 0.81 3.18
N VAL A 75 11.93 1.57 3.42
CA VAL A 75 11.83 2.52 4.54
C VAL A 75 11.15 2.00 5.79
N ALA A 76 10.58 0.79 5.76
CA ALA A 76 9.86 0.24 6.90
C ALA A 76 10.73 0.22 8.18
N ALA A 77 12.05 -0.01 8.02
CA ALA A 77 13.02 -0.03 9.11
C ALA A 77 13.72 1.32 9.40
N LYS A 78 13.49 2.37 8.58
CA LYS A 78 14.19 3.67 8.74
C LYS A 78 13.64 4.45 9.94
N PRO A 79 14.47 5.23 10.65
CA PRO A 79 14.04 5.97 11.83
C PRO A 79 12.92 6.97 11.55
N VAL A 80 11.93 6.97 12.44
CA VAL A 80 10.87 8.00 12.48
C VAL A 80 11.37 9.19 13.29
N VAL A 81 11.22 10.40 12.74
CA VAL A 81 11.58 11.70 13.36
C VAL A 81 10.36 12.59 13.61
N GLY A 82 9.20 11.99 13.85
CA GLY A 82 7.94 12.68 14.14
C GLY A 82 6.93 12.71 12.99
N GLY A 83 5.93 13.58 13.12
CA GLY A 83 4.85 13.74 12.15
C GLY A 83 5.16 14.74 11.04
N PHE A 84 4.31 14.77 10.02
CA PHE A 84 4.44 15.77 8.93
C PHE A 84 4.12 17.18 9.44
N PHE A 85 3.06 17.35 10.21
CA PHE A 85 2.68 18.68 10.72
C PHE A 85 3.54 19.11 11.92
N ARG A 86 4.12 18.15 12.64
CA ARG A 86 4.89 18.34 13.87
C ARG A 86 6.11 17.38 13.89
N PRO A 87 7.16 17.67 13.10
CA PRO A 87 8.41 16.92 13.17
C PRO A 87 9.14 17.17 14.50
N ASP A 88 9.84 16.15 15.01
CA ASP A 88 10.77 16.24 16.13
C ASP A 88 12.15 16.65 15.60
N LEU A 89 12.39 17.96 15.59
CA LEU A 89 13.59 18.55 15.01
C LEU A 89 14.85 18.23 15.81
N ARG A 90 14.75 18.08 17.14
CA ARG A 90 15.89 17.68 17.97
C ARG A 90 16.35 16.28 17.59
N ARG A 91 15.39 15.36 17.46
CA ARG A 91 15.65 14.00 17.02
C ARG A 91 16.16 13.97 15.58
N ALA A 92 15.61 14.78 14.69
CA ALA A 92 16.09 14.91 13.30
C ALA A 92 17.55 15.39 13.25
N ALA A 93 17.90 16.44 14.01
CA ALA A 93 19.25 16.98 14.09
C ALA A 93 20.26 15.98 14.70
N ALA A 94 19.81 15.11 15.62
CA ALA A 94 20.66 14.05 16.17
C ALA A 94 21.11 12.99 15.13
N PHE A 95 20.45 12.94 13.97
CA PHE A 95 20.91 12.15 12.82
C PHE A 95 21.91 12.92 11.94
N GLU A 96 22.42 14.08 12.36
CA GLU A 96 23.48 14.84 11.66
C GLU A 96 23.25 14.92 10.14
N PRO A 97 22.09 15.42 9.67
CA PRO A 97 21.81 15.49 8.24
C PRO A 97 22.71 16.51 7.54
N ASP A 98 23.05 16.25 6.28
CA ASP A 98 23.64 17.25 5.36
C ASP A 98 22.57 17.94 4.51
N LEU A 99 21.37 17.36 4.44
CA LEU A 99 20.22 17.89 3.71
C LEU A 99 18.89 17.57 4.42
N VAL A 100 18.00 18.56 4.49
CA VAL A 100 16.63 18.41 5.01
C VAL A 100 15.61 18.88 3.99
N PHE A 101 14.69 17.99 3.62
CA PHE A 101 13.49 18.37 2.87
C PHE A 101 12.37 18.73 3.83
N TYR A 102 11.75 19.90 3.64
CA TYR A 102 10.67 20.40 4.48
C TYR A 102 9.55 21.02 3.65
N SER A 103 8.43 21.32 4.31
CA SER A 103 7.30 22.08 3.75
C SER A 103 7.15 23.39 4.49
N THR A 104 6.73 24.46 3.83
CA THR A 104 6.49 25.79 4.43
C THR A 104 5.51 25.79 5.61
N ILE A 105 4.64 24.77 5.74
CA ILE A 105 3.78 24.59 6.92
C ILE A 105 4.58 24.26 8.20
N GLN A 106 5.82 23.77 8.05
CA GLN A 106 6.75 23.42 9.12
C GLN A 106 7.66 24.62 9.44
N GLN A 107 7.07 25.77 9.79
CA GLN A 107 7.77 27.05 9.99
C GLN A 107 8.97 26.97 10.96
N GLN A 108 8.95 26.02 11.89
CA GLN A 108 9.99 25.79 12.88
C GLN A 108 11.32 25.26 12.30
N VAL A 109 11.34 24.72 11.07
CA VAL A 109 12.53 24.07 10.49
C VAL A 109 13.66 25.06 10.24
N GLY A 110 13.36 26.29 9.79
CA GLY A 110 14.36 27.27 9.37
C GLY A 110 15.37 27.71 10.44
N HIS A 111 15.09 27.43 11.72
CA HIS A 111 15.98 27.78 12.84
C HIS A 111 16.50 26.55 13.59
N ALA A 112 16.17 25.35 13.13
CA ALA A 112 16.36 24.12 13.89
C ALA A 112 17.67 23.39 13.59
N PHE A 113 18.26 23.67 12.44
CA PHE A 113 19.48 23.03 11.95
C PHE A 113 20.62 24.05 11.89
N ALA A 114 21.85 23.56 11.95
CA ALA A 114 23.03 24.39 11.81
C ALA A 114 23.18 24.92 10.37
N ASP A 115 23.95 26.01 10.21
CA ASP A 115 24.10 26.71 8.93
C ASP A 115 24.74 25.85 7.82
N ASP A 116 25.39 24.74 8.17
CA ASP A 116 26.00 23.78 7.25
C ASP A 116 25.02 22.73 6.71
N VAL A 117 23.78 22.69 7.22
CA VAL A 117 22.72 21.81 6.74
C VAL A 117 21.93 22.51 5.64
N THR A 118 21.88 21.91 4.45
CA THR A 118 21.06 22.45 3.36
C THR A 118 19.57 22.22 3.66
N LEU A 119 18.74 23.24 3.53
CA LEU A 119 17.28 23.13 3.66
C LEU A 119 16.66 23.33 2.27
N ILE A 120 15.78 22.42 1.84
CA ILE A 120 15.08 22.53 0.56
C ILE A 120 13.57 22.38 0.77
N ASN A 121 12.81 23.36 0.28
CA ASN A 121 11.36 23.26 0.14
C ASN A 121 10.97 22.94 -1.31
N LEU A 122 10.27 21.81 -1.51
CA LEU A 122 9.69 21.43 -2.79
C LEU A 122 8.19 21.20 -2.61
N SER A 123 7.37 22.08 -3.18
CA SER A 123 5.90 22.01 -3.15
C SER A 123 5.36 22.00 -4.58
N ALA A 124 4.52 21.02 -4.91
CA ALA A 124 3.93 20.87 -6.23
C ALA A 124 2.41 20.99 -6.15
N ASP A 125 1.87 21.89 -6.97
CA ASP A 125 0.43 22.11 -7.12
C ASP A 125 -0.10 21.56 -8.45
N SER A 126 0.79 21.01 -9.29
CA SER A 126 0.45 20.36 -10.56
C SER A 126 1.25 19.08 -10.83
N ILE A 127 0.77 18.28 -11.78
CA ILE A 127 1.48 17.08 -12.27
C ILE A 127 2.83 17.46 -12.89
N ALA A 128 2.85 18.56 -13.65
CA ALA A 128 4.05 19.03 -14.33
C ALA A 128 5.17 19.38 -13.33
N GLU A 129 4.84 20.14 -12.28
CA GLU A 129 5.78 20.49 -11.22
C GLU A 129 6.29 19.24 -10.47
N SER A 130 5.41 18.26 -10.21
CA SER A 130 5.83 16.99 -9.62
C SER A 130 6.86 16.27 -10.49
N PHE A 131 6.69 16.27 -11.82
CA PHE A 131 7.69 15.69 -12.73
C PHE A 131 9.00 16.49 -12.73
N GLU A 132 8.95 17.82 -12.66
CA GLU A 132 10.17 18.63 -12.49
C GLU A 132 10.88 18.34 -11.17
N HIS A 133 10.14 18.12 -10.06
CA HIS A 133 10.74 17.69 -8.79
C HIS A 133 11.39 16.32 -8.90
N ILE A 134 10.76 15.35 -9.57
CA ILE A 134 11.38 14.03 -9.81
C ILE A 134 12.68 14.17 -10.60
N ARG A 135 12.72 15.01 -11.65
CA ARG A 135 13.95 15.29 -12.41
C ARG A 135 15.01 15.97 -11.56
N LEU A 136 14.62 16.97 -10.76
CA LEU A 136 15.51 17.69 -9.87
C LEU A 136 16.13 16.72 -8.84
N LEU A 137 15.32 15.90 -8.18
CA LEU A 137 15.81 14.87 -7.26
C LEU A 137 16.73 13.86 -7.99
N GLY A 138 16.39 13.47 -9.22
CA GLY A 138 17.26 12.67 -10.08
C GLY A 138 18.64 13.33 -10.30
N ARG A 139 18.71 14.65 -10.44
CA ARG A 139 19.99 15.39 -10.53
C ARG A 139 20.70 15.50 -9.18
N ILE A 140 19.97 15.79 -8.11
CA ILE A 140 20.54 15.94 -6.75
C ILE A 140 21.21 14.63 -6.31
N PHE A 141 20.67 13.47 -6.68
CA PHE A 141 21.09 12.16 -6.17
C PHE A 141 21.82 11.26 -7.17
N ASP A 142 22.20 11.75 -8.36
CA ASP A 142 22.78 10.95 -9.45
C ASP A 142 21.89 9.76 -9.87
N ARG A 143 20.61 10.04 -10.12
CA ARG A 143 19.53 9.10 -10.48
C ARG A 143 18.68 9.58 -11.67
N GLN A 144 19.28 10.31 -12.60
CA GLN A 144 18.58 10.92 -13.74
C GLN A 144 17.90 9.87 -14.62
N ALA A 145 18.56 8.73 -14.88
CA ALA A 145 17.97 7.66 -15.69
C ALA A 145 16.75 7.03 -15.03
N GLN A 146 16.80 6.82 -13.72
CA GLN A 146 15.68 6.30 -12.92
C GLN A 146 14.53 7.30 -12.86
N ALA A 147 14.84 8.59 -12.66
CA ALA A 147 13.87 9.68 -12.67
C ALA A 147 13.12 9.77 -14.01
N GLU A 148 13.84 9.77 -15.14
CA GLU A 148 13.23 9.82 -16.47
C GLU A 148 12.42 8.55 -16.79
N ALA A 149 12.90 7.37 -16.38
CA ALA A 149 12.13 6.13 -16.54
C ALA A 149 10.81 6.17 -15.75
N LEU A 150 10.84 6.68 -14.52
CA LEU A 150 9.65 6.85 -13.69
C LEU A 150 8.65 7.82 -14.34
N ILE A 151 9.11 8.99 -14.79
CA ILE A 151 8.27 9.99 -15.46
C ILE A 151 7.68 9.43 -16.75
N ALA A 152 8.48 8.73 -17.57
CA ALA A 152 8.03 8.15 -18.83
C ALA A 152 6.88 7.14 -18.62
N GLU A 153 6.95 6.30 -17.59
CA GLU A 153 5.85 5.37 -17.28
C GLU A 153 4.58 6.11 -16.83
N GLN A 154 4.71 7.14 -15.98
CA GLN A 154 3.54 7.91 -15.55
C GLN A 154 2.92 8.68 -16.73
N GLN A 155 3.73 9.29 -17.60
CA GLN A 155 3.26 9.99 -18.79
C GLN A 155 2.56 9.03 -19.76
N ARG A 156 3.12 7.83 -20.00
CA ARG A 156 2.49 6.81 -20.85
C ARG A 156 1.09 6.45 -20.37
N LEU A 157 0.88 6.34 -19.06
CA LEU A 157 -0.44 6.09 -18.49
C LEU A 157 -1.37 7.28 -18.68
N LEU A 158 -0.90 8.50 -18.46
CA LEU A 158 -1.70 9.71 -18.67
C LEU A 158 -2.15 9.83 -20.14
N ASP A 159 -1.23 9.63 -21.09
CA ASP A 159 -1.52 9.68 -22.53
C ASP A 159 -2.52 8.60 -22.94
N LEU A 160 -2.41 7.40 -22.36
CA LEU A 160 -3.37 6.32 -22.56
C LEU A 160 -4.78 6.74 -22.11
N ILE A 161 -4.90 7.36 -20.94
CA ILE A 161 -6.20 7.76 -20.39
C ILE A 161 -6.80 8.93 -21.18
N GLU A 162 -5.98 9.89 -21.58
CA GLU A 162 -6.38 10.98 -22.46
C GLU A 162 -6.94 10.42 -23.78
N ALA A 163 -6.20 9.53 -24.46
CA ALA A 163 -6.67 8.89 -25.69
C ALA A 163 -7.98 8.09 -25.51
N LYS A 164 -8.19 7.47 -24.33
CA LYS A 164 -9.46 6.78 -24.04
C LYS A 164 -10.60 7.74 -23.74
N THR A 165 -10.36 8.86 -23.09
CA THR A 165 -11.42 9.76 -22.57
C THR A 165 -11.72 10.95 -23.47
N ASP A 166 -10.79 11.37 -24.34
CA ASP A 166 -10.96 12.47 -25.28
C ASP A 166 -12.19 12.34 -26.19
N PRO A 167 -12.49 11.16 -26.75
CA PRO A 167 -13.68 11.00 -27.58
C PRO A 167 -15.01 11.09 -26.81
N VAL A 168 -14.99 11.15 -25.47
CA VAL A 168 -16.20 11.30 -24.65
C VAL A 168 -16.69 12.76 -24.74
N PRO A 169 -17.89 13.00 -25.29
CA PRO A 169 -18.44 14.35 -25.40
C PRO A 169 -18.54 15.01 -24.02
N ALA A 170 -18.30 16.32 -23.94
CA ALA A 170 -18.34 17.06 -22.67
C ALA A 170 -19.66 16.83 -21.89
N ALA A 171 -20.80 16.75 -22.58
CA ALA A 171 -22.11 16.49 -21.96
C ALA A 171 -22.25 15.10 -21.30
N GLN A 172 -21.36 14.15 -21.62
CA GLN A 172 -21.34 12.80 -21.07
C GLN A 172 -20.23 12.59 -20.03
N ARG A 173 -19.35 13.59 -19.83
CA ARG A 173 -18.29 13.50 -18.82
C ARG A 173 -18.91 13.65 -17.42
N PRO A 174 -18.60 12.76 -16.46
CA PRO A 174 -19.19 12.82 -15.14
C PRO A 174 -18.69 14.06 -14.39
N ARG A 175 -19.60 14.71 -13.65
CA ARG A 175 -19.24 15.74 -12.66
C ARG A 175 -18.70 15.07 -11.41
N VAL A 176 -17.48 15.40 -11.01
CA VAL A 176 -16.74 14.72 -9.94
C VAL A 176 -16.27 15.71 -8.89
N VAL A 177 -16.41 15.37 -7.61
CA VAL A 177 -15.84 16.14 -6.50
C VAL A 177 -14.82 15.29 -5.73
N ARG A 178 -13.67 15.87 -5.40
CA ARG A 178 -12.77 15.38 -4.35
C ARG A 178 -13.34 15.83 -3.00
N LEU A 179 -13.89 14.89 -2.23
CA LEU A 179 -14.40 15.16 -0.88
C LEU A 179 -13.24 15.28 0.09
N MET A 180 -13.18 16.37 0.85
CA MET A 180 -12.21 16.56 1.92
C MET A 180 -12.94 17.08 3.16
N GLY A 181 -12.28 17.02 4.31
CA GLY A 181 -12.82 17.55 5.56
C GLY A 181 -13.20 16.43 6.54
N ARG A 182 -13.85 16.81 7.64
CA ARG A 182 -14.22 15.90 8.73
C ARG A 182 -15.62 16.19 9.27
N ASP A 183 -15.85 17.44 9.68
CA ASP A 183 -17.12 17.88 10.27
C ASP A 183 -17.99 18.68 9.28
N SER A 184 -17.37 19.17 8.20
CA SER A 184 -18.04 19.86 7.09
C SER A 184 -17.49 19.41 5.74
N VAL A 185 -18.32 19.56 4.70
CA VAL A 185 -17.96 19.19 3.33
C VAL A 185 -16.98 20.22 2.78
N MET A 186 -15.76 19.78 2.50
CA MET A 186 -14.72 20.61 1.90
C MET A 186 -14.28 20.05 0.54
N ALA A 187 -13.71 20.92 -0.28
CA ALA A 187 -13.14 20.57 -1.59
C ALA A 187 -11.80 21.29 -1.79
N PRO A 188 -10.89 20.74 -2.61
CA PRO A 188 -9.65 21.42 -2.96
C PRO A 188 -9.95 22.62 -3.90
N GLY A 189 -9.03 23.59 -3.92
CA GLY A 189 -9.12 24.77 -4.78
C GLY A 189 -9.25 24.43 -6.27
N ASP A 190 -9.83 25.34 -7.05
CA ASP A 190 -10.11 25.19 -8.48
C ASP A 190 -8.83 24.92 -9.30
N ASP A 191 -7.68 25.42 -8.83
CA ASP A 191 -6.34 25.30 -9.40
C ASP A 191 -5.52 24.10 -8.90
N SER A 192 -6.08 23.27 -8.00
CA SER A 192 -5.36 22.16 -7.36
C SER A 192 -5.03 20.98 -8.30
N PHE A 193 -3.94 20.26 -7.99
CA PHE A 193 -3.60 18.99 -8.68
C PHE A 193 -4.70 17.93 -8.53
N GLN A 194 -5.48 17.94 -7.46
CA GLN A 194 -6.61 17.00 -7.29
C GLN A 194 -7.68 17.26 -8.35
N ASN A 195 -7.98 18.52 -8.64
CA ASN A 195 -8.88 18.88 -9.74
C ASN A 195 -8.22 18.64 -11.10
N GLU A 196 -6.89 18.76 -11.22
CA GLU A 196 -6.16 18.29 -12.41
C GLU A 196 -6.36 16.79 -12.63
N TYR A 197 -6.24 15.94 -11.60
CA TYR A 197 -6.51 14.49 -11.70
C TYR A 197 -7.91 14.18 -12.23
N ILE A 198 -8.93 14.91 -11.77
CA ILE A 198 -10.30 14.76 -12.27
C ILE A 198 -10.36 15.04 -13.77
N ARG A 199 -9.75 16.15 -14.22
CA ARG A 199 -9.73 16.53 -15.64
C ARG A 199 -9.00 15.48 -16.48
N ARG A 200 -7.82 15.05 -16.04
CA ARG A 200 -7.01 14.02 -16.74
C ARG A 200 -7.70 12.65 -16.76
N ALA A 201 -8.56 12.37 -15.78
CA ALA A 201 -9.41 11.17 -15.78
C ALA A 201 -10.69 11.30 -16.65
N GLY A 202 -10.85 12.40 -17.38
CA GLY A 202 -12.01 12.67 -18.24
C GLY A 202 -13.28 13.06 -17.47
N GLY A 203 -13.15 13.52 -16.22
CA GLY A 203 -14.24 14.09 -15.43
C GLY A 203 -14.31 15.61 -15.53
N ILE A 204 -15.36 16.19 -14.96
CA ILE A 204 -15.56 17.63 -14.81
C ILE A 204 -15.43 17.95 -13.31
N PRO A 205 -14.38 18.68 -12.85
CA PRO A 205 -14.28 19.13 -11.47
C PRO A 205 -15.23 20.32 -11.20
N PRO A 206 -15.54 20.63 -9.92
CA PRO A 206 -16.25 21.84 -9.57
C PRO A 206 -15.40 23.10 -9.81
N THR A 207 -16.07 24.25 -9.90
CA THR A 207 -15.45 25.58 -9.83
C THR A 207 -16.18 26.37 -8.75
N PHE A 208 -15.77 26.18 -7.51
CA PHE A 208 -16.42 26.80 -6.34
C PHE A 208 -15.85 28.18 -6.02
N GLY A 209 -14.91 28.69 -6.83
CA GLY A 209 -14.24 29.97 -6.56
C GLY A 209 -13.25 29.88 -5.40
N LEU A 210 -12.86 28.66 -5.02
CA LEU A 210 -11.83 28.39 -4.03
C LEU A 210 -10.46 28.48 -4.73
N ASN A 211 -9.56 29.32 -4.21
CA ASN A 211 -8.18 29.43 -4.72
C ASN A 211 -7.21 28.98 -3.62
N GLY A 212 -6.17 28.23 -3.99
CA GLY A 212 -5.19 27.70 -3.03
C GLY A 212 -5.67 26.40 -2.35
N SER A 213 -5.45 26.29 -1.03
CA SER A 213 -5.71 25.05 -0.28
C SER A 213 -7.22 24.73 -0.11
N VAL A 214 -7.50 23.61 0.54
CA VAL A 214 -8.85 23.08 0.85
C VAL A 214 -9.76 24.15 1.47
N GLY A 215 -10.99 24.26 0.96
CA GLY A 215 -12.01 25.19 1.46
C GLY A 215 -13.36 24.51 1.67
N GLU A 216 -14.18 25.09 2.57
CA GLU A 216 -15.55 24.65 2.81
C GLU A 216 -16.44 24.92 1.60
N VAL A 217 -17.34 23.99 1.30
CA VAL A 217 -18.25 24.07 0.17
C VAL A 217 -19.61 24.55 0.65
N ASP A 218 -20.17 25.57 0.01
CA ASP A 218 -21.53 26.01 0.28
C ASP A 218 -22.55 24.99 -0.25
N LEU A 219 -23.60 24.73 0.54
CA LEU A 219 -24.66 23.78 0.16
C LEU A 219 -25.32 24.16 -1.18
N ALA A 220 -25.48 25.45 -1.46
CA ALA A 220 -26.04 25.93 -2.72
C ALA A 220 -25.15 25.58 -3.91
N ASP A 221 -23.83 25.73 -3.77
CA ASP A 221 -22.86 25.39 -4.81
C ASP A 221 -22.77 23.88 -5.02
N TRP A 222 -22.81 23.10 -3.93
CA TRP A 222 -22.91 21.64 -3.98
C TRP A 222 -24.13 21.17 -4.79
N GLN A 223 -25.29 21.76 -4.51
CA GLN A 223 -26.54 21.45 -5.20
C GLN A 223 -26.55 21.93 -6.65
N ALA A 224 -25.99 23.11 -6.93
CA ALA A 224 -25.89 23.65 -8.28
C ALA A 224 -24.95 22.82 -9.16
N PHE A 225 -23.81 22.40 -8.60
CA PHE A 225 -22.88 21.51 -9.28
C PHE A 225 -23.45 20.09 -9.46
N ASN A 226 -24.21 19.61 -8.47
CA ASN A 226 -24.87 18.29 -8.46
C ASN A 226 -23.89 17.16 -8.88
N PRO A 227 -22.88 16.83 -8.06
CA PRO A 227 -21.87 15.84 -8.42
C PRO A 227 -22.51 14.48 -8.73
N GLN A 228 -21.96 13.80 -9.73
CA GLN A 228 -22.38 12.46 -10.16
C GLN A 228 -21.47 11.37 -9.60
N VAL A 229 -20.24 11.74 -9.24
CA VAL A 229 -19.29 10.90 -8.53
C VAL A 229 -18.62 11.74 -7.44
N ILE A 230 -18.43 11.13 -6.28
CA ILE A 230 -17.62 11.71 -5.20
C ILE A 230 -16.46 10.76 -4.95
N TYR A 231 -15.23 11.27 -4.80
CA TYR A 231 -14.13 10.45 -4.31
C TYR A 231 -13.45 11.00 -3.06
N GLY A 232 -13.22 10.08 -2.13
CA GLY A 232 -12.69 10.27 -0.78
C GLY A 232 -11.37 9.53 -0.54
N CYS A 233 -10.72 9.76 0.59
CA CYS A 233 -9.68 8.88 1.14
C CYS A 233 -9.67 8.94 2.68
N GLY A 234 -9.12 7.91 3.34
CA GLY A 234 -8.90 7.94 4.79
C GLY A 234 -10.13 8.38 5.60
N GLY A 235 -9.92 9.36 6.48
CA GLY A 235 -10.95 9.94 7.36
C GLY A 235 -12.06 10.73 6.66
N ASP A 236 -11.96 10.98 5.33
CA ASP A 236 -13.09 11.56 4.57
C ASP A 236 -14.34 10.66 4.63
N ARG A 237 -14.21 9.40 5.08
CA ARG A 237 -15.32 8.48 5.33
C ARG A 237 -16.27 8.96 6.43
N ASP A 238 -15.79 9.76 7.37
CA ASP A 238 -16.62 10.24 8.50
C ASP A 238 -17.68 11.23 8.01
N LEU A 239 -17.38 11.93 6.90
CA LEU A 239 -18.32 12.82 6.21
C LEU A 239 -19.49 12.09 5.54
N LEU A 240 -19.50 10.76 5.46
CA LEU A 240 -20.66 10.03 4.93
C LEU A 240 -21.93 10.37 5.73
N SER A 241 -21.82 10.55 7.05
CA SER A 241 -22.92 10.98 7.91
C SER A 241 -23.42 12.40 7.58
N VAL A 242 -22.50 13.31 7.24
CA VAL A 242 -22.83 14.67 6.79
C VAL A 242 -23.54 14.64 5.44
N LEU A 243 -23.08 13.76 4.53
CA LEU A 243 -23.69 13.59 3.20
C LEU A 243 -25.10 13.00 3.25
N GLU A 244 -25.54 12.40 4.37
CA GLU A 244 -26.91 11.92 4.57
C GLU A 244 -27.90 13.03 4.98
N GLN A 245 -27.39 14.22 5.33
CA GLN A 245 -28.23 15.36 5.73
C GLN A 245 -29.01 15.95 4.53
N PRO A 246 -30.17 16.59 4.78
CA PRO A 246 -30.97 17.24 3.73
C PRO A 246 -30.14 18.23 2.91
N GLY A 247 -30.37 18.25 1.60
CA GLY A 247 -29.61 19.07 0.66
C GLY A 247 -28.32 18.41 0.18
N TRP A 248 -27.51 17.85 1.08
CA TRP A 248 -26.27 17.15 0.73
C TRP A 248 -26.55 15.83 0.01
N LYS A 249 -27.50 15.03 0.53
CA LYS A 249 -27.90 13.74 -0.06
C LYS A 249 -28.65 13.83 -1.39
N ASP A 250 -29.06 15.04 -1.77
CA ASP A 250 -29.98 15.26 -2.88
C ASP A 250 -29.28 15.25 -4.25
N VAL A 251 -27.95 15.15 -4.26
CA VAL A 251 -27.15 15.08 -5.48
C VAL A 251 -27.08 13.66 -6.04
N GLU A 252 -26.84 13.55 -7.35
CA GLU A 252 -26.82 12.26 -8.06
C GLU A 252 -25.83 11.25 -7.46
N ALA A 253 -24.64 11.70 -7.03
CA ALA A 253 -23.62 10.83 -6.48
C ALA A 253 -24.10 10.06 -5.24
N VAL A 254 -24.78 10.74 -4.30
CA VAL A 254 -25.27 10.11 -3.06
C VAL A 254 -26.46 9.20 -3.36
N ARG A 255 -27.42 9.68 -4.16
CA ARG A 255 -28.62 8.91 -4.55
C ARG A 255 -28.29 7.62 -5.28
N ASN A 256 -27.25 7.65 -6.12
CA ASN A 256 -26.79 6.50 -6.90
C ASN A 256 -25.64 5.74 -6.22
N GLN A 257 -25.31 6.07 -4.96
CA GLN A 257 -24.22 5.43 -4.19
C GLN A 257 -22.87 5.41 -4.92
N ARG A 258 -22.56 6.47 -5.68
CA ARG A 258 -21.28 6.63 -6.41
C ARG A 258 -20.26 7.44 -5.59
N ILE A 259 -19.98 6.96 -4.38
CA ILE A 259 -18.94 7.50 -3.49
C ILE A 259 -17.80 6.48 -3.43
N ILE A 260 -16.59 6.88 -3.82
CA ILE A 260 -15.47 5.97 -4.04
C ILE A 260 -14.29 6.41 -3.19
N PHE A 261 -13.70 5.48 -2.44
CA PHE A 261 -12.54 5.79 -1.60
C PHE A 261 -11.26 5.18 -2.16
N PHE A 262 -10.19 5.97 -2.16
CA PHE A 262 -8.86 5.57 -2.58
C PHE A 262 -7.85 5.76 -1.43
N PRO A 263 -6.65 5.15 -1.51
CA PRO A 263 -5.57 5.38 -0.55
C PRO A 263 -5.14 6.86 -0.49
N CYS A 264 -4.91 7.39 0.72
CA CYS A 264 -4.46 8.78 0.91
C CYS A 264 -3.15 9.09 0.18
N ASP A 265 -2.25 8.11 0.07
CA ASP A 265 -0.96 8.28 -0.60
C ASP A 265 -1.13 8.62 -2.10
N LEU A 266 -2.26 8.24 -2.72
CA LEU A 266 -2.57 8.52 -4.13
C LEU A 266 -3.41 9.80 -4.33
N THR A 267 -4.19 10.20 -3.33
CA THR A 267 -5.18 11.29 -3.46
C THR A 267 -4.73 12.61 -2.82
N CYS A 268 -3.91 12.54 -1.78
CA CYS A 268 -3.48 13.72 -1.01
C CYS A 268 -2.08 14.20 -1.38
N ARG A 269 -1.44 13.57 -2.38
CA ARG A 269 -0.07 13.87 -2.81
C ARG A 269 0.02 13.79 -4.34
N VAL A 270 0.87 14.63 -4.91
CA VAL A 270 1.36 14.49 -6.28
C VAL A 270 2.82 14.05 -6.19
N ALA A 271 3.09 12.82 -6.66
CA ALA A 271 4.36 12.14 -6.46
C ALA A 271 4.61 11.07 -7.54
N THR A 272 4.88 9.82 -7.17
CA THR A 272 5.40 8.80 -8.10
C THR A 272 4.31 8.01 -8.81
N HIS A 273 3.06 8.08 -8.33
CA HIS A 273 1.94 7.26 -8.82
C HIS A 273 0.82 8.03 -9.53
N THR A 274 1.10 9.25 -9.99
CA THR A 274 0.12 10.13 -10.63
C THR A 274 -0.60 9.47 -11.82
N GLY A 275 0.14 8.89 -12.76
CA GLY A 275 -0.44 8.22 -13.93
C GLY A 275 -1.27 7.00 -13.53
N HIS A 276 -0.81 6.23 -12.55
CA HIS A 276 -1.56 5.10 -11.99
C HIS A 276 -2.88 5.54 -11.35
N PHE A 277 -2.86 6.60 -10.52
CA PHE A 277 -4.06 7.09 -9.87
C PHE A 277 -5.08 7.64 -10.88
N VAL A 278 -4.63 8.45 -11.84
CA VAL A 278 -5.50 8.97 -12.92
C VAL A 278 -6.11 7.81 -13.71
N ALA A 279 -5.32 6.78 -14.04
CA ALA A 279 -5.83 5.60 -14.73
C ALA A 279 -6.89 4.85 -13.92
N TRP A 280 -6.67 4.69 -12.60
CA TRP A 280 -7.62 4.02 -11.74
C TRP A 280 -8.91 4.84 -11.58
N LEU A 281 -8.79 6.15 -11.36
CA LEU A 281 -9.92 7.06 -11.29
C LEU A 281 -10.73 7.03 -12.59
N ALA A 282 -10.08 7.15 -13.75
CA ALA A 282 -10.74 7.11 -15.05
C ALA A 282 -11.51 5.80 -15.29
N ALA A 283 -10.93 4.66 -14.91
CA ALA A 283 -11.59 3.35 -15.02
C ALA A 283 -12.85 3.26 -14.13
N ARG A 284 -12.87 3.97 -12.99
CA ARG A 284 -14.03 4.06 -12.09
C ARG A 284 -15.09 5.06 -12.59
N LEU A 285 -14.65 6.16 -13.21
CA LEU A 285 -15.53 7.17 -13.78
C LEU A 285 -16.27 6.64 -15.03
N HIS A 286 -15.54 5.93 -15.90
CA HIS A 286 -15.98 5.49 -17.23
C HIS A 286 -16.04 3.96 -17.35
N LYS A 287 -16.60 3.28 -16.34
CA LYS A 287 -16.64 1.81 -16.23
C LYS A 287 -17.17 1.14 -17.49
N GLU A 288 -18.27 1.66 -18.05
CA GLU A 288 -18.94 1.14 -19.25
C GLU A 288 -17.99 1.13 -20.44
N ARG A 289 -17.29 2.24 -20.65
CA ARG A 289 -16.34 2.45 -21.73
C ARG A 289 -15.09 1.60 -21.58
N PHE A 290 -14.52 1.53 -20.38
CA PHE A 290 -13.27 0.81 -20.13
C PHE A 290 -13.44 -0.71 -20.22
N SER A 291 -14.65 -1.24 -20.01
CA SER A 291 -14.91 -2.68 -20.25
C SER A 291 -15.50 -3.03 -21.61
N ASP A 292 -15.71 -2.05 -22.49
CA ASP A 292 -16.08 -2.30 -23.89
C ASP A 292 -14.82 -2.63 -24.71
N VAL A 293 -14.75 -3.87 -25.19
CA VAL A 293 -13.61 -4.37 -25.97
C VAL A 293 -13.50 -3.68 -27.33
N SER A 294 -14.60 -3.17 -27.89
CA SER A 294 -14.58 -2.44 -29.15
C SER A 294 -13.89 -1.07 -29.05
N LEU A 295 -13.72 -0.57 -27.82
CA LEU A 295 -13.10 0.73 -27.51
C LEU A 295 -11.67 0.59 -26.99
N GLN A 296 -11.09 -0.61 -27.09
CA GLN A 296 -9.69 -0.87 -26.79
C GLN A 296 -8.79 -0.21 -27.83
N LEU A 297 -7.67 0.36 -27.39
CA LEU A 297 -6.76 1.11 -28.26
C LEU A 297 -5.66 0.21 -28.83
N TYR A 298 -5.14 -0.71 -28.03
CA TYR A 298 -4.00 -1.56 -28.38
C TYR A 298 -4.37 -3.02 -28.25
N ALA A 299 -3.97 -3.87 -29.20
CA ALA A 299 -4.20 -5.31 -29.09
C ALA A 299 -3.52 -5.91 -27.86
N ASP A 300 -4.15 -6.91 -27.25
CA ASP A 300 -3.53 -7.67 -26.17
C ASP A 300 -2.24 -8.33 -26.67
N ARG A 301 -1.15 -8.24 -25.92
CA ARG A 301 0.16 -8.77 -26.33
C ARG A 301 1.07 -9.05 -25.15
N VAL A 302 1.99 -10.00 -25.34
CA VAL A 302 3.15 -10.13 -24.45
C VAL A 302 4.17 -9.05 -24.80
N VAL A 303 4.64 -8.34 -23.77
CA VAL A 303 5.63 -7.26 -23.88
C VAL A 303 7.04 -7.80 -23.63
N SER A 304 7.23 -8.53 -22.53
CA SER A 304 8.53 -9.05 -22.13
C SER A 304 8.38 -10.38 -21.39
N ARG A 305 9.50 -11.12 -21.33
CA ARG A 305 9.63 -12.36 -20.57
C ARG A 305 10.97 -12.32 -19.87
N GLU A 306 10.96 -12.40 -18.56
CA GLU A 306 12.14 -12.57 -17.72
C GLU A 306 12.11 -13.98 -17.14
N PHE A 307 13.23 -14.69 -17.20
CA PHE A 307 13.34 -16.06 -16.73
C PHE A 307 14.03 -16.09 -15.36
N PHE A 308 13.56 -16.96 -14.49
CA PHE A 308 14.21 -17.26 -13.21
C PHE A 308 14.32 -18.77 -13.03
N GLU A 309 15.23 -19.22 -12.16
CA GLU A 309 15.51 -20.64 -11.98
C GLU A 309 14.68 -21.24 -10.86
N LEU A 310 14.22 -22.48 -11.07
CA LEU A 310 13.67 -23.35 -10.04
C LEU A 310 14.35 -24.72 -10.13
N PRO A 311 14.79 -25.32 -9.00
CA PRO A 311 15.63 -26.52 -9.01
C PRO A 311 14.83 -27.82 -9.20
N TYR A 312 13.79 -27.82 -10.04
CA TYR A 312 12.91 -28.98 -10.26
C TYR A 312 13.00 -29.47 -11.70
N GLU A 313 13.40 -30.73 -11.87
CA GLU A 313 13.61 -31.37 -13.19
C GLU A 313 12.40 -31.24 -14.13
N TYR A 314 11.20 -31.27 -13.56
CA TYR A 314 9.96 -31.21 -14.32
C TYR A 314 9.49 -29.80 -14.67
N VAL A 315 10.19 -28.75 -14.21
CA VAL A 315 9.92 -27.36 -14.57
C VAL A 315 10.85 -27.00 -15.72
N GLU A 316 10.29 -26.99 -16.94
CA GLU A 316 11.01 -26.66 -18.16
C GLU A 316 11.42 -25.18 -18.20
N SER A 317 10.54 -24.28 -17.74
CA SER A 317 10.89 -22.87 -17.54
C SER A 317 10.03 -22.22 -16.46
N ALA A 318 10.60 -21.25 -15.75
CA ALA A 318 9.89 -20.35 -14.86
C ALA A 318 10.12 -18.90 -15.33
N ARG A 319 9.05 -18.13 -15.46
CA ARG A 319 9.10 -16.79 -16.07
C ARG A 319 8.15 -15.79 -15.43
N LEU A 320 8.63 -14.56 -15.31
CA LEU A 320 7.80 -13.37 -15.16
C LEU A 320 7.48 -12.83 -16.56
N VAL A 321 6.20 -12.76 -16.89
CA VAL A 321 5.70 -12.32 -18.21
C VAL A 321 4.96 -11.01 -18.03
N GLU A 322 5.44 -9.97 -18.68
CA GLU A 322 4.69 -8.73 -18.80
C GLU A 322 3.81 -8.77 -20.04
N SER A 323 2.55 -8.38 -19.89
CA SER A 323 1.60 -8.32 -21.01
C SER A 323 0.76 -7.06 -20.95
N ASP A 324 0.44 -6.50 -22.11
CA ASP A 324 -0.60 -5.48 -22.22
C ASP A 324 -1.93 -6.24 -22.43
N ILE A 325 -2.88 -6.10 -21.51
CA ILE A 325 -4.23 -6.70 -21.60
C ILE A 325 -5.23 -5.59 -21.30
N ARG A 326 -6.17 -5.35 -22.24
CA ARG A 326 -7.12 -4.23 -22.17
C ARG A 326 -6.46 -2.87 -21.98
N ASP A 327 -5.39 -2.63 -22.74
CA ASP A 327 -4.53 -1.42 -22.71
C ASP A 327 -3.68 -1.23 -21.46
N PHE A 328 -3.86 -2.05 -20.42
CA PHE A 328 -3.11 -1.94 -19.17
C PHE A 328 -1.98 -2.97 -19.10
N ARG A 329 -0.89 -2.59 -18.44
CA ARG A 329 0.23 -3.50 -18.16
C ARG A 329 -0.16 -4.46 -17.03
N ASN A 330 -0.05 -5.74 -17.30
CA ASN A 330 -0.28 -6.86 -16.39
C ASN A 330 1.01 -7.67 -16.26
N LYS A 331 1.09 -8.49 -15.21
CA LYS A 331 2.26 -9.35 -14.94
C LYS A 331 1.81 -10.75 -14.57
N SER A 332 2.50 -11.77 -15.05
CA SER A 332 2.23 -13.18 -14.74
C SER A 332 3.50 -13.89 -14.33
N VAL A 333 3.46 -14.57 -13.19
CA VAL A 333 4.42 -15.65 -12.93
C VAL A 333 3.86 -16.91 -13.58
N LEU A 334 4.64 -17.56 -14.42
CA LEU A 334 4.26 -18.78 -15.14
C LEU A 334 5.37 -19.82 -15.06
N LEU A 335 4.99 -21.04 -14.71
CA LEU A 335 5.83 -22.24 -14.79
C LEU A 335 5.32 -23.11 -15.94
N GLU A 336 6.21 -23.45 -16.85
CA GLU A 336 6.00 -24.44 -17.91
C GLU A 336 6.59 -25.77 -17.45
N LEU A 337 5.76 -26.82 -17.49
CA LEU A 337 6.11 -28.16 -17.06
C LEU A 337 6.52 -29.00 -18.27
N ASP A 338 7.59 -29.76 -18.12
CA ASP A 338 8.17 -30.59 -19.19
C ASP A 338 7.23 -31.74 -19.61
N ARG A 339 6.30 -32.11 -18.72
CA ARG A 339 5.29 -33.14 -18.89
C ARG A 339 3.96 -32.73 -18.26
N PRO A 340 2.83 -33.29 -18.73
CA PRO A 340 1.54 -33.05 -18.10
C PRO A 340 1.52 -33.56 -16.66
N MET A 341 1.02 -32.74 -15.74
CA MET A 341 0.92 -33.04 -14.32
C MET A 341 -0.49 -32.87 -13.79
N THR A 342 -0.73 -33.49 -12.65
CA THR A 342 -1.88 -33.18 -11.79
C THR A 342 -1.57 -31.96 -10.92
N VAL A 343 -2.55 -31.09 -10.74
CA VAL A 343 -2.51 -29.96 -9.81
C VAL A 343 -3.79 -29.90 -9.00
N LEU A 344 -3.68 -29.36 -7.79
CA LEU A 344 -4.83 -29.04 -6.94
C LEU A 344 -4.83 -27.55 -6.65
N SER A 345 -5.86 -26.84 -7.11
CA SER A 345 -6.04 -25.40 -6.90
C SER A 345 -7.30 -25.15 -6.07
N THR A 346 -7.25 -24.20 -5.13
CA THR A 346 -8.47 -23.74 -4.44
C THR A 346 -9.40 -22.94 -5.35
N LEU A 347 -8.88 -22.39 -6.46
CA LEU A 347 -9.68 -21.65 -7.45
C LEU A 347 -10.31 -22.56 -8.51
N GLU A 348 -9.52 -23.50 -9.04
CA GLU A 348 -9.93 -24.35 -10.19
C GLU A 348 -10.24 -25.80 -9.79
N GLY A 349 -10.02 -26.18 -8.53
CA GLY A 349 -10.20 -27.54 -8.03
C GLY A 349 -9.08 -28.50 -8.48
N TRP A 350 -9.43 -29.79 -8.55
CA TRP A 350 -8.54 -30.84 -9.03
C TRP A 350 -8.46 -30.85 -10.56
N ARG A 351 -7.25 -30.85 -11.10
CA ARG A 351 -7.00 -30.74 -12.54
C ARG A 351 -5.88 -31.69 -12.96
N ASP A 352 -6.14 -32.49 -14.00
CA ASP A 352 -5.14 -33.34 -14.65
C ASP A 352 -4.71 -32.75 -16.00
N ASN A 353 -3.62 -33.29 -16.55
CA ASN A 353 -3.07 -32.91 -17.85
C ASN A 353 -2.68 -31.41 -17.96
N ILE A 354 -2.13 -30.86 -16.87
CA ILE A 354 -1.68 -29.47 -16.81
C ILE A 354 -0.20 -29.37 -17.19
N ARG A 355 0.12 -28.49 -18.12
CA ARG A 355 1.48 -28.13 -18.54
C ARG A 355 1.90 -26.73 -18.10
N PHE A 356 0.95 -25.87 -17.76
CA PHE A 356 1.23 -24.50 -17.35
C PHE A 356 0.54 -24.20 -16.03
N VAL A 357 1.31 -23.71 -15.05
CA VAL A 357 0.75 -23.20 -13.80
C VAL A 357 1.22 -21.78 -13.58
N GLY A 358 0.39 -20.93 -12.99
CA GLY A 358 0.80 -19.54 -12.79
C GLY A 358 -0.12 -18.74 -11.88
N ASN A 359 0.30 -17.50 -11.67
CA ASN A 359 -0.43 -16.49 -10.92
C ASN A 359 -0.39 -15.18 -11.73
N HIS A 360 -1.55 -14.61 -12.01
CA HIS A 360 -1.71 -13.44 -12.88
C HIS A 360 -2.18 -12.22 -12.10
N TYR A 361 -1.43 -11.13 -12.22
CA TYR A 361 -1.72 -9.83 -11.61
C TYR A 361 -2.55 -8.94 -12.54
N PHE A 362 -3.63 -8.37 -11.99
CA PHE A 362 -4.37 -7.28 -12.61
C PHE A 362 -4.08 -5.95 -11.92
N PRO A 363 -3.76 -4.88 -12.67
CA PRO A 363 -3.57 -3.56 -12.09
C PRO A 363 -4.92 -2.94 -11.66
N PRO A 364 -4.93 -1.97 -10.73
CA PRO A 364 -6.16 -1.36 -10.22
C PRO A 364 -7.17 -0.85 -11.26
N PRO A 365 -6.75 -0.22 -12.39
CA PRO A 365 -7.67 0.17 -13.45
C PRO A 365 -8.41 -1.01 -14.10
N ALA A 366 -7.87 -2.23 -13.97
CA ALA A 366 -8.43 -3.45 -14.55
C ALA A 366 -9.36 -4.22 -13.59
N TRP A 367 -9.40 -3.93 -12.29
CA TRP A 367 -10.23 -4.67 -11.33
C TRP A 367 -11.72 -4.62 -11.68
N GLY A 368 -12.22 -3.43 -12.06
CA GLY A 368 -13.61 -3.23 -12.48
C GLY A 368 -14.00 -3.93 -13.79
N LEU A 369 -13.02 -4.39 -14.57
CA LEU A 369 -13.20 -5.00 -15.89
C LEU A 369 -13.61 -6.47 -15.82
N GLY A 370 -13.19 -7.18 -14.77
CA GLY A 370 -13.48 -8.61 -14.56
C GLY A 370 -14.93 -8.88 -14.15
N HIS A 371 -15.53 -7.99 -13.36
CA HIS A 371 -16.89 -8.17 -12.83
C HIS A 371 -17.99 -8.32 -13.89
N ARG A 372 -17.80 -7.77 -15.11
CA ARG A 372 -18.77 -7.95 -16.21
C ARG A 372 -18.57 -9.22 -17.04
N GLN A 373 -17.36 -9.78 -17.06
CA GLN A 373 -17.03 -10.95 -17.88
C GLN A 373 -17.08 -12.27 -17.10
N GLY A 374 -17.15 -12.19 -15.77
CA GLY A 374 -16.94 -13.34 -14.89
C GLY A 374 -15.51 -13.85 -14.94
N LEU A 375 -15.20 -14.76 -14.02
CA LEU A 375 -13.87 -15.36 -13.90
C LEU A 375 -13.45 -16.09 -15.18
N ASP A 376 -14.38 -16.79 -15.84
CA ASP A 376 -14.11 -17.54 -17.07
C ASP A 376 -13.71 -16.62 -18.24
N GLY A 377 -14.42 -15.49 -18.42
CA GLY A 377 -14.09 -14.54 -19.47
C GLY A 377 -12.73 -13.88 -19.25
N LEU A 378 -12.44 -13.53 -17.99
CA LEU A 378 -11.14 -13.00 -17.56
C LEU A 378 -10.01 -14.01 -17.83
N ARG A 379 -10.22 -15.26 -17.42
CA ARG A 379 -9.26 -16.36 -17.60
C ARG A 379 -9.00 -16.64 -19.07
N ASN A 380 -10.04 -16.85 -19.88
CA ASN A 380 -9.89 -17.17 -21.29
C ASN A 380 -9.15 -16.08 -22.06
N ARG A 381 -9.43 -14.82 -21.75
CA ARG A 381 -8.74 -13.69 -22.38
C ARG A 381 -7.27 -13.61 -21.97
N THR A 382 -6.98 -13.79 -20.68
CA THR A 382 -5.61 -13.82 -20.16
C THR A 382 -4.80 -14.91 -20.86
N LEU A 383 -5.36 -16.11 -20.95
CA LEU A 383 -4.72 -17.24 -21.63
C LEU A 383 -4.50 -16.96 -23.11
N ALA A 384 -5.48 -16.38 -23.80
CA ALA A 384 -5.33 -15.99 -25.21
C ALA A 384 -4.21 -14.95 -25.40
N ALA A 385 -4.13 -13.93 -24.54
CA ALA A 385 -3.09 -12.90 -24.59
C ALA A 385 -1.69 -13.48 -24.33
N LEU A 386 -1.59 -14.48 -23.45
CA LEU A 386 -0.33 -15.18 -23.14
C LEU A 386 0.01 -16.31 -24.12
N GLY A 387 -0.91 -16.67 -25.03
CA GLY A 387 -0.75 -17.77 -25.96
C GLY A 387 -0.78 -19.16 -25.30
N LEU A 388 -1.58 -19.32 -24.23
CA LEU A 388 -1.63 -20.54 -23.42
C LEU A 388 -2.90 -21.37 -23.67
N PRO A 389 -2.80 -22.71 -23.77
CA PRO A 389 -3.94 -23.60 -23.98
C PRO A 389 -4.82 -23.72 -22.71
N PRO A 390 -6.13 -23.40 -22.77
CA PRO A 390 -6.99 -23.41 -21.57
C PRO A 390 -7.16 -24.76 -20.87
N SER A 391 -7.10 -25.87 -21.61
CA SER A 391 -7.23 -27.22 -21.08
C SER A 391 -5.97 -27.71 -20.34
N GLU A 392 -4.81 -27.10 -20.59
CA GLU A 392 -3.52 -27.52 -20.03
C GLU A 392 -2.93 -26.46 -19.10
N THR A 393 -3.71 -25.43 -18.74
CA THR A 393 -3.25 -24.32 -17.90
C THR A 393 -4.09 -24.22 -16.65
N ALA A 394 -3.47 -24.00 -15.49
CA ALA A 394 -4.12 -23.60 -14.25
C ALA A 394 -3.57 -22.25 -13.79
N LEU A 395 -4.44 -21.26 -13.56
CA LEU A 395 -4.02 -19.91 -13.14
C LEU A 395 -4.69 -19.50 -11.84
N LEU A 396 -3.92 -18.84 -10.98
CA LEU A 396 -4.43 -17.98 -9.91
C LEU A 396 -4.50 -16.53 -10.39
N PHE A 397 -5.29 -15.70 -9.70
CA PHE A 397 -5.40 -14.27 -9.99
C PHE A 397 -5.20 -13.45 -8.73
N THR A 398 -4.53 -12.31 -8.83
CA THR A 398 -4.19 -11.47 -7.68
C THR A 398 -4.22 -9.98 -8.01
N GLY A 399 -4.52 -9.17 -7.01
CA GLY A 399 -4.29 -7.72 -7.04
C GLY A 399 -2.93 -7.30 -6.45
N ALA A 400 -2.14 -8.23 -5.92
CA ALA A 400 -0.79 -7.96 -5.43
C ALA A 400 0.21 -7.95 -6.60
N ASP A 401 1.11 -6.96 -6.61
CA ASP A 401 2.04 -6.73 -7.71
C ASP A 401 3.06 -7.87 -7.78
N MET A 402 3.34 -8.36 -8.99
CA MET A 402 4.30 -9.45 -9.21
C MET A 402 5.75 -9.01 -8.96
N ASP A 403 6.05 -7.72 -8.99
CA ASP A 403 7.37 -7.21 -8.59
C ASP A 403 7.66 -7.51 -7.10
N ASN A 404 6.61 -7.78 -6.32
CA ASN A 404 6.68 -8.11 -4.90
C ASN A 404 6.59 -9.62 -4.62
N LEU A 405 6.74 -10.47 -5.64
CA LEU A 405 6.76 -11.93 -5.47
C LEU A 405 7.84 -12.37 -4.48
N ALA A 406 7.48 -13.23 -3.54
CA ALA A 406 8.43 -13.96 -2.69
C ALA A 406 8.58 -15.38 -3.23
N ILE A 407 9.82 -15.84 -3.40
CA ILE A 407 10.15 -17.22 -3.80
C ILE A 407 11.00 -17.79 -2.67
N VAL A 408 10.41 -18.68 -1.88
CA VAL A 408 11.06 -19.20 -0.67
C VAL A 408 11.18 -20.71 -0.75
N SER A 409 12.40 -21.21 -0.61
CA SER A 409 12.72 -22.64 -0.66
C SER A 409 13.19 -23.15 0.70
N HIS A 410 12.77 -24.35 1.07
CA HIS A 410 13.26 -25.07 2.24
C HIS A 410 13.56 -26.52 1.88
N SER A 411 14.59 -27.08 2.52
CA SER A 411 15.00 -28.47 2.28
C SER A 411 15.31 -29.23 3.57
N TYR A 412 15.17 -30.55 3.51
CA TYR A 412 15.63 -31.48 4.53
C TYR A 412 16.07 -32.79 3.88
N ARG A 413 17.38 -33.08 3.94
CA ARG A 413 18.00 -34.17 3.19
C ARG A 413 17.64 -34.04 1.70
N ASP A 414 17.06 -35.06 1.10
CA ASP A 414 16.69 -35.08 -0.31
C ASP A 414 15.30 -34.49 -0.59
N MET A 415 14.57 -34.00 0.42
CA MET A 415 13.27 -33.34 0.25
C MET A 415 13.46 -31.83 0.10
N GLU A 416 12.84 -31.25 -0.93
CA GLU A 416 12.87 -29.82 -1.20
C GLU A 416 11.50 -29.33 -1.68
N ILE A 417 11.13 -28.14 -1.20
CA ILE A 417 9.93 -27.42 -1.63
C ILE A 417 10.24 -25.95 -1.88
N THR A 418 9.48 -25.33 -2.77
CA THR A 418 9.50 -23.89 -3.01
C THR A 418 8.06 -23.38 -2.99
N ALA A 419 7.84 -22.32 -2.23
CA ALA A 419 6.59 -21.56 -2.23
C ALA A 419 6.82 -20.25 -3.01
N LEU A 420 5.99 -20.01 -4.03
CA LEU A 420 5.91 -18.74 -4.73
C LEU A 420 4.68 -17.99 -4.19
N VAL A 421 4.91 -16.85 -3.53
CA VAL A 421 3.88 -16.16 -2.74
C VAL A 421 3.74 -14.71 -3.18
N THR A 422 2.50 -14.28 -3.43
CA THR A 422 2.13 -12.86 -3.54
C THR A 422 1.12 -12.56 -2.45
N ALA A 423 1.26 -11.46 -1.71
CA ALA A 423 0.41 -11.14 -0.59
C ALA A 423 0.07 -9.65 -0.52
N GLY A 424 -1.22 -9.29 -0.51
CA GLY A 424 -1.70 -7.93 -0.26
C GLY A 424 -2.78 -7.90 0.81
N VAL A 425 -2.54 -7.20 1.93
CA VAL A 425 -3.36 -7.31 3.15
C VAL A 425 -4.01 -5.99 3.62
N ARG A 426 -3.77 -4.85 2.96
CA ARG A 426 -4.36 -3.57 3.39
C ARG A 426 -5.81 -3.34 2.93
N GLY A 427 -6.23 -3.97 1.83
CA GLY A 427 -7.51 -3.67 1.17
C GLY A 427 -8.68 -4.57 1.56
N ASN A 428 -8.43 -5.85 1.82
CA ASN A 428 -9.48 -6.85 2.03
C ASN A 428 -9.04 -8.00 2.96
N ALA A 429 -8.17 -7.70 3.92
CA ALA A 429 -7.86 -8.66 4.96
C ALA A 429 -9.12 -8.95 5.78
N VAL A 430 -9.38 -10.22 6.07
CA VAL A 430 -10.61 -10.66 6.73
C VAL A 430 -10.30 -11.54 7.93
N ARG A 431 -11.12 -11.41 8.96
CA ARG A 431 -11.29 -12.36 10.05
C ARG A 431 -12.39 -13.34 9.66
N MET A 432 -12.00 -14.47 9.07
CA MET A 432 -12.95 -15.56 8.81
C MET A 432 -13.68 -15.96 10.10
N ALA A 433 -14.98 -16.21 9.98
CA ALA A 433 -15.95 -16.47 11.07
C ALA A 433 -16.43 -15.25 11.88
N ILE A 434 -15.96 -14.04 11.60
CA ILE A 434 -16.45 -12.80 12.23
C ILE A 434 -16.92 -11.79 11.18
N ASP A 435 -16.09 -11.52 10.17
CA ASP A 435 -16.44 -10.52 9.16
C ASP A 435 -17.53 -11.07 8.22
N GLU A 436 -18.49 -10.20 7.87
CA GLU A 436 -19.58 -10.55 6.96
C GLU A 436 -19.12 -10.58 5.50
N GLY A 437 -19.59 -11.59 4.75
CA GLY A 437 -19.32 -11.71 3.32
C GLY A 437 -20.05 -10.62 2.52
N LEU A 438 -19.32 -9.89 1.67
CA LEU A 438 -19.87 -8.80 0.86
C LEU A 438 -20.63 -9.29 -0.40
N TYR A 439 -20.64 -10.60 -0.65
CA TYR A 439 -21.24 -11.19 -1.84
C TYR A 439 -22.07 -12.41 -1.47
N TYR A 440 -23.26 -12.50 -2.08
CA TYR A 440 -24.11 -13.68 -2.01
C TYR A 440 -23.96 -14.50 -3.29
N GLU A 441 -23.44 -15.72 -3.17
CA GLU A 441 -23.05 -16.56 -4.30
C GLU A 441 -24.24 -17.03 -5.16
N LEU A 442 -25.45 -17.00 -4.60
CA LEU A 442 -26.69 -17.30 -5.33
C LEU A 442 -27.38 -16.04 -5.89
N GLY A 443 -26.78 -14.85 -5.69
CA GLY A 443 -27.23 -13.57 -6.22
C GLY A 443 -26.61 -13.21 -7.59
N ASP A 444 -26.93 -12.02 -8.09
CA ASP A 444 -26.63 -11.57 -9.47
C ASP A 444 -25.18 -11.07 -9.73
N GLY A 445 -24.24 -11.32 -8.81
CA GLY A 445 -22.80 -11.09 -9.06
C GLY A 445 -22.25 -9.69 -8.76
N SER A 446 -22.98 -8.83 -8.05
CA SER A 446 -22.69 -7.38 -7.96
C SER A 446 -21.79 -6.91 -6.80
N GLY A 447 -20.76 -7.68 -6.41
CA GLY A 447 -19.77 -7.23 -5.42
C GLY A 447 -18.62 -6.44 -6.03
N ASP A 448 -18.41 -5.18 -5.62
CA ASP A 448 -17.25 -4.34 -5.97
C ASP A 448 -16.18 -4.50 -4.89
N ASN A 449 -15.20 -5.39 -5.08
CA ASN A 449 -14.19 -5.66 -4.06
C ASN A 449 -12.90 -4.89 -4.33
N GLN A 450 -12.44 -4.16 -3.32
CA GLN A 450 -11.05 -3.73 -3.24
C GLN A 450 -10.17 -4.98 -3.28
N SER A 451 -9.12 -4.94 -4.12
CA SER A 451 -8.28 -6.11 -4.33
C SER A 451 -7.09 -6.12 -3.37
N GLY A 452 -6.91 -7.27 -2.73
CA GLY A 452 -5.76 -7.70 -1.96
C GLY A 452 -5.85 -9.22 -1.92
N THR A 453 -4.74 -9.93 -2.11
CA THR A 453 -4.84 -11.39 -2.26
C THR A 453 -3.57 -12.03 -1.74
N ILE A 454 -3.71 -13.13 -1.00
CA ILE A 454 -2.59 -14.03 -0.71
C ILE A 454 -2.73 -15.26 -1.61
N ASN A 455 -1.88 -15.32 -2.64
CA ASN A 455 -1.77 -16.48 -3.52
C ASN A 455 -0.45 -17.21 -3.26
N ILE A 456 -0.53 -18.53 -3.17
CA ILE A 456 0.60 -19.41 -2.86
C ILE A 456 0.65 -20.53 -3.90
N MET A 457 1.76 -20.68 -4.60
CA MET A 457 2.04 -21.84 -5.45
C MET A 457 3.11 -22.72 -4.79
N ILE A 458 2.83 -24.02 -4.65
CA ILE A 458 3.73 -24.99 -4.03
C ILE A 458 4.24 -25.96 -5.09
N VAL A 459 5.56 -26.04 -5.21
CA VAL A 459 6.30 -26.98 -6.07
C VAL A 459 7.30 -27.77 -5.22
N THR A 460 7.51 -29.05 -5.54
CA THR A 460 8.33 -29.96 -4.72
C THR A 460 9.11 -30.95 -5.58
N ASN A 461 10.24 -31.44 -5.09
CA ASN A 461 11.02 -32.51 -5.75
C ASN A 461 10.54 -33.94 -5.37
N THR A 462 9.29 -34.06 -4.92
CA THR A 462 8.65 -35.32 -4.57
C THR A 462 7.32 -35.46 -5.30
N THR A 463 6.83 -36.68 -5.46
CA THR A 463 5.48 -36.90 -6.00
C THR A 463 4.48 -36.98 -4.86
N LEU A 464 3.62 -35.97 -4.74
CA LEU A 464 2.55 -35.91 -3.76
C LEU A 464 1.37 -36.78 -4.19
N SER A 465 0.92 -37.67 -3.31
CA SER A 465 -0.35 -38.36 -3.50
C SER A 465 -1.54 -37.37 -3.46
N PRO A 466 -2.73 -37.76 -3.96
CA PRO A 466 -3.95 -36.95 -3.80
C PRO A 466 -4.20 -36.50 -2.35
N ARG A 467 -3.99 -37.41 -1.41
CA ARG A 467 -4.15 -37.16 0.02
C ARG A 467 -3.12 -36.14 0.52
N ALA A 468 -1.87 -36.26 0.07
CA ALA A 468 -0.79 -35.34 0.39
C ALA A 468 -1.05 -33.93 -0.18
N MET A 469 -1.55 -33.80 -1.42
CA MET A 469 -1.89 -32.49 -1.99
C MET A 469 -3.03 -31.83 -1.23
N SER A 470 -4.11 -32.55 -0.91
CA SER A 470 -5.20 -31.99 -0.11
C SER A 470 -4.76 -31.58 1.29
N ARG A 471 -3.89 -32.38 1.94
CA ARG A 471 -3.37 -32.03 3.27
C ARG A 471 -2.39 -30.86 3.22
N ALA A 472 -1.66 -30.66 2.12
CA ALA A 472 -0.77 -29.52 1.95
C ALA A 472 -1.54 -28.18 1.99
N LEU A 473 -2.77 -28.13 1.48
CA LEU A 473 -3.63 -26.95 1.57
C LEU A 473 -3.88 -26.53 3.03
N ILE A 474 -4.08 -27.49 3.93
CA ILE A 474 -4.29 -27.22 5.37
C ILE A 474 -3.01 -26.66 5.99
N SER A 475 -1.87 -27.32 5.79
CA SER A 475 -0.59 -26.87 6.35
C SER A 475 -0.17 -25.49 5.84
N ALA A 476 -0.39 -25.21 4.56
CA ALA A 476 -0.17 -23.89 3.99
C ALA A 476 -1.14 -22.83 4.56
N THR A 477 -2.42 -23.18 4.77
CA THR A 477 -3.41 -22.26 5.37
C THR A 477 -3.08 -21.92 6.82
N GLU A 478 -2.69 -22.91 7.63
CA GLU A 478 -2.25 -22.72 9.01
C GLU A 478 -1.01 -21.84 9.08
N ALA A 479 0.00 -22.08 8.23
CA ALA A 479 1.23 -21.29 8.17
C ALA A 479 0.98 -19.84 7.74
N LYS A 480 0.16 -19.63 6.71
CA LYS A 480 -0.28 -18.29 6.28
C LYS A 480 -0.96 -17.55 7.44
N THR A 481 -1.90 -18.22 8.12
CA THR A 481 -2.64 -17.61 9.24
C THR A 481 -1.70 -17.24 10.39
N ALA A 482 -0.72 -18.10 10.70
CA ALA A 482 0.29 -17.82 11.71
C ALA A 482 1.15 -16.60 11.34
N ALA A 483 1.61 -16.50 10.08
CA ALA A 483 2.36 -15.33 9.61
C ALA A 483 1.56 -14.03 9.77
N LEU A 484 0.27 -14.03 9.43
CA LEU A 484 -0.60 -12.86 9.61
C LEU A 484 -0.79 -12.49 11.09
N GLN A 485 -0.92 -13.48 11.97
CA GLN A 485 -1.04 -13.25 13.42
C GLN A 485 0.25 -12.67 14.01
N ASP A 486 1.40 -13.23 13.66
CA ASP A 486 2.70 -12.77 14.14
C ASP A 486 3.04 -11.36 13.61
N LEU A 487 2.53 -11.03 12.42
CA LEU A 487 2.59 -9.68 11.86
C LEU A 487 1.52 -8.74 12.44
N ASP A 488 0.58 -9.20 13.28
CA ASP A 488 -0.60 -8.43 13.73
C ASP A 488 -1.34 -7.75 12.57
N ILE A 489 -1.62 -8.49 11.50
CA ILE A 489 -2.43 -7.97 10.40
C ILE A 489 -3.88 -7.86 10.88
N ARG A 490 -4.49 -6.68 10.68
CA ARG A 490 -5.85 -6.39 11.15
C ARG A 490 -6.88 -6.60 10.04
N SER A 491 -8.10 -6.98 10.42
CA SER A 491 -9.23 -7.01 9.48
C SER A 491 -9.46 -5.62 8.90
N SER A 492 -9.74 -5.55 7.60
CA SER A 492 -10.12 -4.30 6.92
C SER A 492 -11.52 -3.83 7.31
N ALA A 493 -12.36 -4.71 7.87
CA ALA A 493 -13.74 -4.40 8.29
C ALA A 493 -13.87 -4.18 9.81
N SER A 494 -13.12 -4.94 10.61
CA SER A 494 -13.25 -4.95 12.08
C SER A 494 -11.89 -4.84 12.79
N GLY A 495 -10.96 -4.11 12.17
CA GLY A 495 -9.54 -4.04 12.56
C GLY A 495 -9.27 -3.55 13.98
N MET A 496 -10.17 -2.77 14.58
CA MET A 496 -10.07 -2.34 15.98
C MET A 496 -9.87 -3.54 16.92
N VAL A 497 -10.62 -4.62 16.73
CA VAL A 497 -10.67 -5.77 17.66
C VAL A 497 -10.17 -7.07 17.03
N ASN A 498 -10.30 -7.24 15.71
CA ASN A 498 -10.06 -8.54 15.08
C ASN A 498 -8.77 -8.58 14.23
N PRO A 499 -7.82 -9.48 14.56
CA PRO A 499 -6.70 -9.79 13.67
C PRO A 499 -7.16 -10.70 12.52
N ALA A 500 -6.71 -10.41 11.31
CA ALA A 500 -7.07 -11.15 10.11
C ALA A 500 -6.52 -12.59 10.12
N THR A 501 -7.20 -13.49 9.42
CA THR A 501 -6.78 -14.89 9.19
C THR A 501 -6.43 -15.17 7.73
N GLY A 502 -6.71 -14.22 6.84
CA GLY A 502 -6.45 -14.28 5.42
C GLY A 502 -6.94 -13.02 4.72
N THR A 503 -7.03 -13.07 3.40
CA THR A 503 -7.84 -12.13 2.62
C THR A 503 -9.10 -12.82 2.10
N GLY A 504 -10.10 -12.03 1.70
CA GLY A 504 -11.33 -12.57 1.12
C GLY A 504 -11.14 -13.34 -0.20
N THR A 505 -9.93 -13.39 -0.77
CA THR A 505 -9.66 -13.97 -2.10
C THR A 505 -8.46 -14.92 -2.13
N ASP A 506 -8.00 -15.41 -0.97
CA ASP A 506 -6.79 -16.25 -0.89
C ASP A 506 -6.90 -17.50 -1.75
N ASN A 507 -5.83 -17.82 -2.49
CA ASN A 507 -5.75 -19.08 -3.23
C ASN A 507 -4.44 -19.83 -3.06
N ILE A 508 -4.51 -21.15 -3.11
CA ILE A 508 -3.36 -22.05 -3.04
C ILE A 508 -3.40 -23.02 -4.20
N LEU A 509 -2.28 -23.17 -4.90
CA LEU A 509 -2.08 -24.14 -5.98
C LEU A 509 -0.92 -25.07 -5.61
N VAL A 510 -1.17 -26.37 -5.63
CA VAL A 510 -0.18 -27.41 -5.37
C VAL A 510 0.07 -28.21 -6.65
N VAL A 511 1.31 -28.23 -7.12
CA VAL A 511 1.73 -29.12 -8.21
C VAL A 511 2.09 -30.49 -7.63
N GLN A 512 1.66 -31.58 -8.27
CA GLN A 512 1.95 -32.94 -7.83
C GLN A 512 3.44 -33.19 -7.59
N GLY A 513 4.29 -32.60 -8.42
CA GLY A 513 5.73 -32.77 -8.39
C GLY A 513 6.19 -34.12 -8.95
N SER A 514 7.51 -34.31 -8.99
CA SER A 514 8.16 -35.50 -9.55
C SER A 514 9.25 -35.96 -8.59
N GLY A 515 9.43 -37.27 -8.44
CA GLY A 515 10.46 -37.85 -7.58
C GLY A 515 9.89 -38.95 -6.67
N PRO A 516 10.53 -39.22 -5.52
CA PRO A 516 10.03 -40.17 -4.54
C PRO A 516 8.59 -39.83 -4.11
N ALA A 517 7.72 -40.85 -4.07
CA ALA A 517 6.33 -40.66 -3.71
C ALA A 517 6.17 -40.45 -2.19
N ILE A 518 5.34 -39.48 -1.81
CA ILE A 518 4.96 -39.25 -0.42
C ILE A 518 3.44 -39.13 -0.28
N ASP A 519 2.92 -39.69 0.81
CA ASP A 519 1.47 -39.81 1.05
C ASP A 519 0.96 -38.91 2.19
N ALA A 520 1.81 -38.08 2.78
CA ALA A 520 1.45 -37.27 3.92
C ALA A 520 2.24 -35.95 4.00
N THR A 521 1.53 -34.86 4.26
CA THR A 521 2.04 -33.48 4.35
C THR A 521 1.45 -32.75 5.57
N GLY A 522 1.01 -33.49 6.60
CA GLY A 522 0.49 -32.88 7.83
C GLY A 522 1.60 -32.49 8.81
N GLY A 523 1.26 -31.81 9.91
CA GLY A 523 2.22 -31.25 10.87
C GLY A 523 3.18 -32.26 11.55
N HIS A 524 2.89 -33.56 11.54
CA HIS A 524 3.80 -34.60 12.05
C HIS A 524 4.79 -35.14 10.99
N THR A 525 4.78 -34.56 9.78
CA THR A 525 5.60 -35.02 8.65
C THR A 525 6.61 -33.97 8.28
N ARG A 526 7.80 -34.40 7.81
CA ARG A 526 8.83 -33.46 7.35
C ARG A 526 8.37 -32.63 6.16
N MET A 527 7.64 -33.21 5.22
CA MET A 527 7.11 -32.43 4.10
C MET A 527 6.10 -31.37 4.56
N GLY A 528 5.21 -31.71 5.49
CA GLY A 528 4.26 -30.76 6.07
C GLY A 528 4.94 -29.60 6.80
N GLU A 529 5.99 -29.90 7.58
CA GLU A 529 6.84 -28.88 8.21
C GLU A 529 7.50 -27.97 7.17
N LEU A 530 8.13 -28.53 6.13
CA LEU A 530 8.80 -27.74 5.08
C LEU A 530 7.80 -26.82 4.36
N ILE A 531 6.63 -27.35 3.96
CA ILE A 531 5.54 -26.55 3.38
C ILE A 531 5.14 -25.41 4.33
N GLY A 532 4.93 -25.72 5.62
CA GLY A 532 4.57 -24.72 6.61
C GLY A 532 5.62 -23.62 6.73
N ARG A 533 6.91 -23.97 6.78
CA ARG A 533 8.01 -22.99 6.89
C ARG A 533 8.14 -22.09 5.66
N ALA A 534 8.14 -22.65 4.44
CA ALA A 534 8.24 -21.82 3.24
C ALA A 534 7.02 -20.91 3.04
N VAL A 535 5.82 -21.39 3.37
CA VAL A 535 4.62 -20.55 3.27
C VAL A 535 4.64 -19.44 4.31
N TYR A 536 5.03 -19.74 5.56
CA TYR A 536 5.17 -18.72 6.61
C TYR A 536 6.17 -17.63 6.20
N ASP A 537 7.38 -18.03 5.83
CA ASP A 537 8.45 -17.12 5.42
C ASP A 537 8.06 -16.34 4.14
N GLY A 538 7.45 -17.03 3.16
CA GLY A 538 7.00 -16.43 1.91
C GLY A 538 5.88 -15.41 2.10
N VAL A 539 4.95 -15.64 3.03
CA VAL A 539 3.91 -14.65 3.39
C VAL A 539 4.54 -13.45 4.09
N HIS A 540 5.48 -13.67 5.02
CA HIS A 540 6.24 -12.59 5.66
C HIS A 540 6.96 -11.70 4.63
N GLU A 541 7.69 -12.32 3.70
CA GLU A 541 8.45 -11.60 2.67
C GLU A 541 7.51 -10.87 1.69
N ALA A 542 6.44 -11.52 1.24
CA ALA A 542 5.49 -10.92 0.30
C ALA A 542 4.72 -9.74 0.93
N VAL A 543 4.28 -9.86 2.19
CA VAL A 543 3.61 -8.77 2.92
C VAL A 543 4.57 -7.60 3.17
N LEU A 544 5.84 -7.88 3.48
CA LEU A 544 6.88 -6.86 3.55
C LEU A 544 7.00 -6.14 2.21
N LYS A 545 7.24 -6.85 1.11
CA LYS A 545 7.45 -6.24 -0.23
C LYS A 545 6.24 -5.42 -0.68
N GLN A 546 5.02 -5.96 -0.53
CA GLN A 546 3.79 -5.35 -1.02
C GLN A 546 3.22 -4.24 -0.14
N ASN A 547 3.25 -4.40 1.19
CA ASN A 547 2.56 -3.50 2.12
C ASN A 547 3.48 -2.83 3.14
N CYS A 548 4.78 -3.14 3.10
CA CYS A 548 5.80 -2.56 3.98
C CYS A 548 5.50 -2.84 5.46
N LEU A 549 4.90 -4.00 5.73
CA LEU A 549 4.50 -4.42 7.07
C LEU A 549 5.50 -5.41 7.63
N ILE A 550 6.08 -5.05 8.76
CA ILE A 550 6.96 -5.90 9.58
C ILE A 550 6.41 -5.97 11.00
N ALA A 551 6.74 -7.03 11.75
CA ALA A 551 6.27 -7.18 13.13
C ALA A 551 6.72 -6.00 14.02
N ARG A 552 7.99 -5.59 13.92
CA ARG A 552 8.50 -4.40 14.63
C ARG A 552 8.27 -3.14 13.79
N ARG A 553 7.11 -2.50 13.96
CA ARG A 553 6.75 -1.25 13.29
C ARG A 553 6.29 -0.18 14.28
N PRO A 554 6.38 1.12 13.90
CA PRO A 554 6.03 2.22 14.80
C PRO A 554 4.61 2.12 15.34
N VAL A 555 4.41 2.49 16.60
CA VAL A 555 3.08 2.49 17.24
C VAL A 555 2.04 3.31 16.46
N PHE A 556 2.44 4.42 15.84
CA PHE A 556 1.56 5.23 14.97
C PHE A 556 0.89 4.41 13.87
N GLN A 557 1.64 3.47 13.28
CA GLN A 557 1.13 2.61 12.24
C GLN A 557 0.16 1.57 12.81
N ARG A 558 0.45 1.00 13.99
CA ARG A 558 -0.42 0.03 14.68
C ARG A 558 -1.74 0.64 15.13
N LEU A 559 -1.72 1.89 15.56
CA LEU A 559 -2.91 2.67 15.89
C LEU A 559 -3.75 2.94 14.64
N GLY A 560 -3.11 3.39 13.54
CA GLY A 560 -3.78 3.61 12.27
C GLY A 560 -4.42 2.35 11.68
N GLU A 561 -3.76 1.18 11.79
CA GLU A 561 -4.30 -0.13 11.39
C GLU A 561 -5.55 -0.54 12.18
N ARG A 562 -5.78 0.07 13.35
CA ARG A 562 -6.97 -0.11 14.19
C ARG A 562 -7.99 1.02 14.04
N GLY A 563 -7.76 1.98 13.14
CA GLY A 563 -8.62 3.15 12.97
C GLY A 563 -8.46 4.21 14.06
N ILE A 564 -7.40 4.14 14.88
CA ILE A 564 -7.16 5.11 15.96
C ILE A 564 -6.29 6.24 15.41
N SER A 565 -6.87 7.44 15.33
CA SER A 565 -6.15 8.65 14.92
C SER A 565 -5.79 9.50 16.13
N LEU A 566 -4.49 9.76 16.32
CA LEU A 566 -4.00 10.58 17.44
C LEU A 566 -4.52 12.02 17.39
N ARG A 567 -4.97 12.50 16.23
CA ARG A 567 -5.58 13.83 16.10
C ARG A 567 -6.94 13.95 16.76
N GLU A 568 -7.59 12.82 16.95
CA GLU A 568 -8.98 12.72 17.40
C GLU A 568 -9.06 12.43 18.89
N ILE A 569 -7.93 12.06 19.48
CA ILE A 569 -7.78 11.94 20.91
C ILE A 569 -7.76 13.37 21.47
N ASP A 570 -8.93 13.85 21.86
CA ASP A 570 -9.05 15.09 22.62
C ASP A 570 -8.42 14.85 23.99
N GLY A 571 -7.25 15.45 24.21
CA GLY A 571 -6.61 15.39 25.50
C GLY A 571 -7.47 16.12 26.52
N GLN A 572 -7.50 15.63 27.76
CA GLN A 572 -8.15 16.32 28.89
C GLN A 572 -7.53 17.71 29.19
N CYS A 573 -6.49 18.12 28.45
CA CYS A 573 -5.79 19.39 28.59
C CYS A 573 -6.48 20.57 27.87
N GLY A 574 -7.64 20.34 27.25
CA GLY A 574 -8.26 21.28 26.31
C GLY A 574 -7.62 21.22 24.92
N SER A 575 -8.30 21.80 23.94
CA SER A 575 -8.03 21.69 22.50
C SER A 575 -6.73 22.35 22.00
N ASP A 576 -5.78 22.65 22.90
CA ASP A 576 -4.53 23.29 22.54
C ASP A 576 -3.56 22.30 21.88
N SER A 577 -3.03 22.70 20.71
CA SER A 577 -2.04 22.00 19.88
C SER A 577 -0.80 21.44 20.62
N THR A 578 -0.58 21.83 21.87
CA THR A 578 0.46 21.36 22.78
C THR A 578 0.24 19.92 23.28
N GLY A 579 -1.01 19.51 23.52
CA GLY A 579 -1.33 18.18 24.07
C GLY A 579 -1.10 17.05 23.04
N GLN A 580 -1.57 17.25 21.81
CA GLN A 580 -1.37 16.29 20.72
C GLN A 580 0.12 16.17 20.34
N ALA A 581 0.83 17.29 20.26
CA ALA A 581 2.27 17.29 19.97
C ALA A 581 3.07 16.59 21.09
N GLY A 582 2.68 16.80 22.36
CA GLY A 582 3.23 16.08 23.50
C GLY A 582 2.99 14.58 23.40
N LEU A 583 1.78 14.15 23.03
CA LEU A 583 1.45 12.74 22.86
C LEU A 583 2.26 12.10 21.74
N GLU A 584 2.37 12.75 20.58
CA GLU A 584 3.24 12.27 19.49
C GLU A 584 4.70 12.17 19.95
N HIS A 585 5.20 13.13 20.72
CA HIS A 585 6.57 13.10 21.22
C HIS A 585 6.80 11.94 22.20
N LEU A 586 5.90 11.72 23.17
CA LEU A 586 6.00 10.58 24.08
C LEU A 586 6.02 9.26 23.32
N LEU A 587 5.18 9.11 22.30
CA LEU A 587 5.11 7.88 21.50
C LEU A 587 6.35 7.63 20.62
N LEU A 588 7.25 8.61 20.48
CA LEU A 588 8.58 8.39 19.89
C LEU A 588 9.59 7.84 20.92
N GLU A 589 9.29 7.90 22.21
CA GLU A 589 10.11 7.32 23.26
C GLU A 589 9.80 5.83 23.44
N PRO A 590 10.82 4.95 23.47
CA PRO A 590 10.60 3.50 23.58
C PRO A 590 9.77 3.07 24.78
N ARG A 591 9.83 3.84 25.89
CA ARG A 591 9.10 3.57 27.13
C ARG A 591 7.58 3.62 26.94
N TYR A 592 7.08 4.68 26.31
CA TYR A 592 5.65 4.89 26.10
C TYR A 592 5.14 4.19 24.84
N GLU A 593 5.99 4.06 23.81
CA GLU A 593 5.71 3.20 22.65
C GLU A 593 5.45 1.76 23.10
N SER A 594 6.33 1.20 23.94
CA SER A 594 6.17 -0.17 24.46
C SER A 594 4.91 -0.31 25.32
N PHE A 595 4.57 0.71 26.12
CA PHE A 595 3.36 0.70 26.94
C PHE A 595 2.09 0.62 26.10
N ILE A 596 1.95 1.45 25.05
CA ILE A 596 0.81 1.38 24.15
C ILE A 596 0.79 0.06 23.37
N ASN A 597 1.93 -0.44 22.91
CA ASN A 597 1.97 -1.76 22.26
C ASN A 597 1.50 -2.89 23.19
N SER A 598 1.87 -2.85 24.47
CA SER A 598 1.35 -3.79 25.47
C SER A 598 -0.15 -3.63 25.69
N ALA A 599 -0.66 -2.39 25.73
CA ALA A 599 -2.09 -2.10 25.83
C ALA A 599 -2.87 -2.69 24.65
N LEU A 600 -2.36 -2.63 23.41
CA LEU A 600 -2.99 -3.23 22.25
C LEU A 600 -3.12 -4.77 22.37
N VAL A 601 -2.09 -5.43 22.90
CA VAL A 601 -2.11 -6.89 23.13
C VAL A 601 -3.09 -7.27 24.23
N ILE A 602 -3.11 -6.51 25.34
CA ILE A 602 -4.05 -6.71 26.44
C ILE A 602 -5.47 -6.46 25.95
N SER A 603 -5.69 -5.44 25.11
CA SER A 603 -6.98 -5.14 24.50
C SER A 603 -7.48 -6.35 23.70
N ASP A 604 -6.67 -6.89 22.79
CA ASP A 604 -7.07 -8.07 22.02
C ASP A 604 -7.38 -9.28 22.93
N ALA A 605 -6.68 -9.43 24.07
CA ALA A 605 -6.93 -10.52 25.02
C ALA A 605 -8.19 -10.29 25.88
N HIS A 606 -8.46 -9.04 26.26
CA HIS A 606 -9.64 -8.62 27.03
C HIS A 606 -10.92 -8.80 26.22
N GLU A 607 -10.94 -8.33 24.97
CA GLU A 607 -12.07 -8.49 24.05
C GLU A 607 -12.40 -9.97 23.78
N ARG A 608 -11.40 -10.87 23.91
CA ARG A 608 -11.57 -12.33 23.81
C ARG A 608 -11.91 -13.01 25.14
N GLY A 609 -12.02 -12.26 26.24
CA GLY A 609 -12.29 -12.79 27.57
C GLY A 609 -11.12 -13.56 28.21
N LEU A 610 -9.91 -13.45 27.66
CA LEU A 610 -8.70 -14.08 28.24
C LEU A 610 -8.13 -13.26 29.40
N VAL A 611 -8.39 -11.94 29.42
CA VAL A 611 -8.10 -11.04 30.53
C VAL A 611 -9.43 -10.49 31.02
N GLY A 612 -9.94 -10.97 32.16
CA GLY A 612 -11.26 -10.59 32.66
C GLY A 612 -11.27 -9.43 33.65
N ASP A 613 -10.15 -9.16 34.33
CA ASP A 613 -10.01 -8.09 35.32
C ASP A 613 -8.86 -7.17 34.89
N LEU A 614 -9.16 -5.88 34.71
CA LEU A 614 -8.20 -4.86 34.28
C LEU A 614 -7.54 -4.13 35.47
N SER A 615 -7.83 -4.48 36.73
CA SER A 615 -7.30 -3.79 37.92
C SER A 615 -5.78 -3.59 37.88
N SER A 616 -5.01 -4.65 37.61
CA SER A 616 -3.54 -4.55 37.49
C SER A 616 -3.08 -3.70 36.30
N PHE A 617 -3.85 -3.69 35.21
CA PHE A 617 -3.56 -2.84 34.06
C PHE A 617 -3.87 -1.36 34.36
N THR A 618 -4.96 -1.09 35.08
CA THR A 618 -5.32 0.24 35.57
C THR A 618 -4.28 0.79 36.54
N ASP A 619 -3.75 -0.02 37.46
CA ASP A 619 -2.63 0.38 38.33
C ASP A 619 -1.38 0.73 37.53
N TRP A 620 -1.10 -0.01 36.44
CA TRP A 620 0.00 0.32 35.54
C TRP A 620 -0.24 1.65 34.80
N CYS A 621 -1.47 1.89 34.33
CA CYS A 621 -1.87 3.17 33.72
C CYS A 621 -1.67 4.34 34.70
N GLN A 622 -2.05 4.18 35.97
CA GLN A 622 -1.79 5.17 37.02
C GLN A 622 -0.30 5.50 37.14
N GLY A 623 0.54 4.46 37.23
CA GLY A 623 2.00 4.64 37.33
C GLY A 623 2.61 5.35 36.11
N ILE A 624 2.07 5.12 34.91
CA ILE A 624 2.49 5.85 33.69
C ILE A 624 2.12 7.33 33.77
N ALA A 625 0.90 7.65 34.20
CA ALA A 625 0.46 9.03 34.35
C ALA A 625 1.33 9.80 35.35
N ASP A 626 1.61 9.19 36.51
CA ASP A 626 2.49 9.75 37.54
C ASP A 626 3.93 9.94 37.04
N GLU A 627 4.46 8.96 36.28
CA GLU A 627 5.80 9.00 35.68
C GLU A 627 5.95 10.19 34.72
N ILE A 628 4.96 10.42 33.85
CA ILE A 628 4.99 11.55 32.90
C ILE A 628 4.83 12.89 33.63
N ALA A 629 3.93 12.95 34.62
CA ALA A 629 3.70 14.16 35.40
C ALA A 629 4.91 14.55 36.28
N GLY A 630 5.65 13.55 36.77
CA GLY A 630 6.72 13.73 37.76
C GLY A 630 6.21 13.77 39.21
N GLU A 631 4.90 13.66 39.42
CA GLU A 631 4.22 13.61 40.72
C GLU A 631 2.92 12.80 40.61
N PRO A 632 2.32 12.35 41.73
CA PRO A 632 1.05 11.65 41.69
C PRO A 632 -0.08 12.50 41.10
N VAL A 633 -0.79 11.97 40.11
CA VAL A 633 -1.90 12.64 39.42
C VAL A 633 -3.16 11.78 39.41
N VAL A 634 -4.33 12.40 39.29
CA VAL A 634 -5.54 11.64 38.98
C VAL A 634 -5.63 11.52 37.47
N PHE A 635 -5.49 10.31 36.93
CA PHE A 635 -5.72 10.06 35.51
C PHE A 635 -7.17 9.65 35.27
N ALA A 636 -7.67 9.94 34.07
CA ALA A 636 -8.98 9.47 33.62
C ALA A 636 -8.86 8.85 32.23
N PRO A 637 -9.68 7.81 31.90
CA PRO A 637 -9.72 7.25 30.56
C PRO A 637 -10.14 8.30 29.52
N ILE A 638 -9.80 8.07 28.24
CA ILE A 638 -10.37 8.84 27.12
C ILE A 638 -11.90 8.67 27.09
N ASP A 639 -12.63 9.76 26.85
CA ASP A 639 -14.09 9.77 26.72
C ASP A 639 -14.53 9.45 25.28
N ASP A 640 -14.29 8.19 24.88
CA ASP A 640 -14.70 7.66 23.58
C ASP A 640 -15.08 6.19 23.73
N ASP A 641 -16.39 5.92 23.72
CA ASP A 641 -16.94 4.57 23.88
C ASP A 641 -16.77 3.69 22.64
N THR A 642 -16.28 4.25 21.52
CA THR A 642 -15.92 3.45 20.33
C THR A 642 -14.57 2.75 20.49
N LEU A 643 -13.74 3.20 21.45
CA LEU A 643 -12.46 2.60 21.77
C LEU A 643 -12.59 1.50 22.83
N PRO A 644 -11.84 0.39 22.70
CA PRO A 644 -11.77 -0.62 23.75
C PRO A 644 -11.30 -0.04 25.09
N GLU A 645 -11.82 -0.55 26.21
CA GLU A 645 -11.54 -0.02 27.56
C GLU A 645 -10.03 0.06 27.87
N THR A 646 -9.28 -0.97 27.48
CA THR A 646 -7.82 -1.01 27.66
C THR A 646 -7.12 0.15 26.93
N ILE A 647 -7.60 0.51 25.74
CA ILE A 647 -7.04 1.59 24.93
C ILE A 647 -7.41 2.95 25.51
N ARG A 648 -8.67 3.11 25.96
CA ARG A 648 -9.12 4.32 26.66
C ARG A 648 -8.30 4.59 27.91
N LEU A 649 -8.02 3.57 28.72
CA LEU A 649 -7.19 3.67 29.92
C LEU A 649 -5.75 4.06 29.57
N ALA A 650 -5.14 3.41 28.59
CA ALA A 650 -3.74 3.65 28.22
C ALA A 650 -3.52 5.05 27.66
N LEU A 651 -4.35 5.49 26.72
CA LEU A 651 -4.28 6.83 26.14
C LEU A 651 -4.68 7.90 27.17
N GLY A 652 -5.63 7.59 28.06
CA GLY A 652 -6.00 8.43 29.19
C GLY A 652 -4.82 8.69 30.11
N ALA A 653 -4.06 7.64 30.48
CA ALA A 653 -2.86 7.79 31.29
C ALA A 653 -1.80 8.70 30.66
N LEU A 654 -1.52 8.53 29.36
CA LEU A 654 -0.55 9.38 28.65
C LEU A 654 -1.01 10.85 28.63
N THR A 655 -2.29 11.08 28.29
CA THR A 655 -2.83 12.44 28.17
C THR A 655 -2.94 13.14 29.53
N SER A 656 -3.48 12.48 30.57
CA SER A 656 -3.55 13.05 31.92
C SER A 656 -2.16 13.39 32.47
N GLY A 657 -1.16 12.51 32.28
CA GLY A 657 0.22 12.78 32.69
C GLY A 657 0.80 14.02 31.99
N LEU A 658 0.60 14.13 30.68
CA LEU A 658 1.03 15.31 29.90
C LEU A 658 0.35 16.61 30.36
N CYS A 659 -0.95 16.56 30.68
CA CYS A 659 -1.69 17.74 31.17
C CYS A 659 -1.10 18.26 32.48
N ALA A 660 -0.78 17.36 33.40
CA ALA A 660 -0.18 17.73 34.67
C ALA A 660 1.24 18.30 34.50
N HIS A 661 2.07 17.66 33.68
CA HIS A 661 3.44 18.12 33.41
C HIS A 661 3.49 19.54 32.82
N THR A 662 2.58 19.85 31.89
CA THR A 662 2.50 21.17 31.25
C THR A 662 1.93 22.25 32.18
N ALA A 663 1.09 21.89 33.15
CA ALA A 663 0.60 22.80 34.18
C ALA A 663 1.69 23.21 35.19
N ILE A 664 2.66 22.33 35.47
CA ILE A 664 3.79 22.58 36.39
C ILE A 664 4.91 23.41 35.73
N SER A 665 5.01 23.33 34.40
CA SER A 665 6.06 24.01 33.60
C SER A 665 5.69 25.45 33.19
N ARG A 666 4.48 25.92 33.51
CA ARG A 666 4.01 27.30 33.37
C ARG A 666 4.11 28.01 34.73
#